data_AF-A0A2R6J5R3-F1
#
_entry.id   AF-A0A2R6J5R3-F1
#
_cell.length_a   1.000
_cell.length_b   1.000
_cell.length_c   1.000
_cell.angle_alpha   90.00
_cell.angle_beta   90.00
_cell.angle_gamma   90.00
#
_symmetry.space_group_name_H-M   'P 1'
#
loop_
_entity.id
_entity.type
_entity.pdbx_description
1 polymer ?
#
loop_
_entity_poly.entity_id
_entity_poly.type
_entity_poly.pdbx_seq_one_letter_code
_entity_poly.pdbx_strand_id
1 'polypeptide(L)'
;MSSHGDTTVDSSGDGLSSARRGFLRTIGAGTLSGLLAGGAAGAPGKGNGNGNGDDEDGNGKDERKTFVAACSGDEEVPPVDTDATGTGVFKLRKGGSELRYKLTVANIEDVVAAHIHYEVTGENGPVVAGLFDDPEEGEGRTQGVLAEGTIADEDLVGPLEDGTVSDLVDEIRAGNTYVNVHTEANLAGEIRGQIGEQATDERTVPDGQKSGQLTLIHDTHFHGNFENLFVPDLNIANYFGLMNRIDAESVGSMKVGNGDDLASSVLSSFFDGEHMTDAFNAGGLRYDTYGNHDFDLGPDVARDRVADSEFTWLSANLLDERTGDVFAREEGARRYVLDRVGDFQVGVTGVINEEAPEITNLGENAVVQDIRESLREVVPRMRGDGADVVVVLSHVSSSVMEGVLEDLDDVDIDAVVGDHAAQVFEEPKVINGTVFSAVGDQFEFVGELTLDVESGEVAGHEVTLHDLGTELQAGLEPDPDVKAVKEEYEGRLEELDEDIGQTEVPLNTREDVVRAEEANTGNYIADKMVEFADADVGLMNGGGIRTDTLYFGDATPESPGTITRLLVFEVLPFGNTVVKLEVDGATIREALENGVSTVEDLAGRFPQVSGLSYTWDPDAAAGDRIVGVTVGGDPLDDGATYTLATNNFVAGGGDGYTMLADATRLIDENGGPLLAQLIVDSVEEGSPIAPTIEGRITEGDGSSSTAASLVGTAGRL
;
A
#
# COMPACT_ATOMS: atom_id res chain seq x y z
N MET A 1 -76.37 31.29 16.27
CA MET A 1 -77.02 29.97 16.34
C MET A 1 -76.07 29.03 17.06
N SER A 2 -76.60 28.23 17.99
CA SER A 2 -75.99 27.17 18.83
C SER A 2 -74.79 26.43 18.22
N SER A 3 -73.84 25.86 18.97
CA SER A 3 -73.72 25.61 20.43
C SER A 3 -72.24 25.30 20.80
N HIS A 4 -71.90 25.59 22.06
CA HIS A 4 -70.67 25.22 22.80
C HIS A 4 -70.47 23.68 22.89
N GLY A 5 -69.32 23.07 23.20
CA GLY A 5 -67.98 23.53 23.63
C GLY A 5 -67.14 22.31 24.11
N ASP A 6 -65.80 22.48 24.16
CA ASP A 6 -64.74 21.77 24.94
C ASP A 6 -64.69 20.22 25.03
N THR A 7 -63.55 19.50 25.05
CA THR A 7 -62.13 19.78 25.39
C THR A 7 -61.24 18.61 24.91
N THR A 8 -59.98 18.91 24.54
CA THR A 8 -58.72 18.11 24.63
C THR A 8 -58.62 16.68 24.07
N VAL A 9 -57.79 16.50 23.03
CA VAL A 9 -56.87 15.35 22.88
C VAL A 9 -55.54 15.88 22.33
N ASP A 10 -54.48 15.56 23.07
CA ASP A 10 -53.06 15.78 22.77
C ASP A 10 -52.56 14.63 21.89
N SER A 11 -51.85 14.94 20.80
CA SER A 11 -51.09 13.96 20.02
C SER A 11 -49.92 14.67 19.34
N SER A 12 -48.81 14.77 20.06
CA SER A 12 -47.48 15.03 19.53
C SER A 12 -47.05 13.87 18.62
N GLY A 13 -46.89 14.14 17.33
CA GLY A 13 -46.27 13.25 16.35
C GLY A 13 -44.77 13.48 16.29
N ASP A 14 -44.05 12.37 16.14
CA ASP A 14 -42.61 12.20 16.20
C ASP A 14 -41.80 13.11 15.25
N GLY A 15 -40.78 13.76 15.80
CA GLY A 15 -39.67 14.35 15.08
C GLY A 15 -38.37 13.74 15.60
N LEU A 16 -37.71 12.93 14.78
CA LEU A 16 -36.37 12.42 15.02
C LEU A 16 -35.36 13.45 14.47
N SER A 17 -34.51 13.97 15.36
CA SER A 17 -33.23 14.57 15.00
C SER A 17 -32.13 13.99 15.87
N SER A 18 -30.94 13.96 15.26
CA SER A 18 -29.62 14.09 15.87
C SER A 18 -28.91 12.88 16.49
N ALA A 19 -27.64 12.81 16.07
CA ALA A 19 -26.44 12.50 16.84
C ALA A 19 -26.09 11.04 17.11
N ARG A 20 -24.97 10.59 16.53
CA ARG A 20 -24.06 9.64 17.16
C ARG A 20 -22.59 9.95 16.84
N ARG A 21 -21.86 10.39 17.87
CA ARG A 21 -20.42 10.15 18.08
C ARG A 21 -20.26 9.31 19.35
N GLY A 22 -19.35 8.32 19.27
CA GLY A 22 -18.45 7.82 20.32
C GLY A 22 -19.03 7.08 21.53
N PHE A 23 -18.47 5.90 21.87
CA PHE A 23 -17.46 5.75 22.95
C PHE A 23 -17.18 4.27 23.33
N LEU A 24 -15.97 4.06 23.88
CA LEU A 24 -15.26 2.86 24.33
C LEU A 24 -15.97 1.85 25.28
N ARG A 25 -15.36 0.65 25.30
CA ARG A 25 -15.40 -0.47 26.27
C ARG A 25 -15.50 -0.07 27.76
N THR A 26 -16.26 -0.83 28.56
CA THR A 26 -15.88 -1.31 29.92
C THR A 26 -16.81 -2.45 30.39
N ILE A 27 -16.18 -3.46 30.99
CA ILE A 27 -16.73 -4.69 31.63
C ILE A 27 -17.51 -4.37 32.92
N GLY A 28 -18.54 -5.16 33.25
CA GLY A 28 -18.77 -5.55 34.65
C GLY A 28 -20.21 -5.69 35.18
N ALA A 29 -20.60 -6.96 35.36
CA ALA A 29 -21.40 -7.52 36.46
C ALA A 29 -22.93 -7.31 36.52
N GLY A 30 -23.66 -8.42 36.69
CA GLY A 30 -24.90 -8.40 37.47
C GLY A 30 -26.00 -9.42 37.14
N THR A 31 -25.82 -10.66 37.63
CA THR A 31 -26.89 -11.53 38.16
C THR A 31 -28.01 -12.05 37.23
N LEU A 32 -28.06 -13.39 37.08
CA LEU A 32 -29.30 -14.13 37.35
C LEU A 32 -29.00 -15.50 37.97
N SER A 33 -29.67 -15.78 39.08
CA SER A 33 -29.57 -16.99 39.88
C SER A 33 -30.43 -18.14 39.32
N GLY A 34 -29.96 -19.38 39.49
CA GLY A 34 -30.74 -20.37 40.24
C GLY A 34 -30.94 -21.78 39.66
N LEU A 35 -30.26 -22.77 40.31
CA LEU A 35 -30.79 -24.04 40.86
C LEU A 35 -31.25 -25.14 39.86
N LEU A 36 -30.84 -26.42 39.92
CA LEU A 36 -30.63 -27.36 41.04
C LEU A 36 -29.89 -28.67 40.63
N ALA A 37 -29.04 -29.17 41.55
CA ALA A 37 -28.79 -30.55 42.04
C ALA A 37 -28.84 -31.77 41.09
N GLY A 38 -27.99 -32.80 41.15
CA GLY A 38 -26.97 -33.24 42.12
C GLY A 38 -26.84 -34.79 42.04
N GLY A 39 -25.66 -35.37 42.34
CA GLY A 39 -25.53 -36.83 42.49
C GLY A 39 -24.08 -37.34 42.44
N ALA A 40 -23.58 -37.81 43.58
CA ALA A 40 -22.17 -38.11 43.87
C ALA A 40 -21.74 -39.58 43.61
N ALA A 41 -20.42 -39.78 43.50
CA ALA A 41 -19.58 -40.62 44.39
C ALA A 41 -18.66 -41.64 43.67
N GLY A 42 -17.37 -41.65 44.07
CA GLY A 42 -16.58 -42.88 44.19
C GLY A 42 -15.17 -42.90 43.60
N ALA A 43 -14.20 -42.27 44.28
CA ALA A 43 -12.74 -42.53 44.17
C ALA A 43 -12.39 -43.96 44.74
N PRO A 44 -11.12 -44.48 44.79
CA PRO A 44 -9.84 -43.74 44.75
C PRO A 44 -8.56 -44.44 44.19
N GLY A 45 -7.51 -43.62 44.01
CA GLY A 45 -6.12 -43.92 44.41
C GLY A 45 -5.08 -44.12 43.29
N LYS A 46 -3.81 -43.71 43.42
CA LYS A 46 -3.10 -42.67 44.20
C LYS A 46 -1.63 -42.70 43.74
N GLY A 47 -1.06 -41.52 43.51
CA GLY A 47 0.37 -41.22 43.72
C GLY A 47 1.16 -40.86 42.45
N ASN A 48 2.05 -39.86 42.43
CA ASN A 48 2.34 -38.71 43.30
C ASN A 48 3.39 -37.85 42.55
N GLY A 49 3.25 -36.52 42.59
CA GLY A 49 4.26 -35.51 42.18
C GLY A 49 3.79 -34.64 41.01
N ASN A 50 2.93 -33.62 41.16
CA ASN A 50 3.09 -32.34 41.89
C ASN A 50 4.30 -31.54 41.37
N GLY A 51 4.18 -30.42 40.68
CA GLY A 51 3.04 -29.58 40.25
C GLY A 51 3.63 -28.45 39.38
N ASN A 52 2.93 -27.46 38.84
CA ASN A 52 1.54 -26.99 38.85
C ASN A 52 1.58 -25.79 37.87
N GLY A 53 0.62 -25.51 36.99
CA GLY A 53 -0.67 -26.13 36.77
C GLY A 53 -1.24 -25.69 35.42
N ASP A 54 -2.13 -26.54 34.93
CA ASP A 54 -2.88 -26.42 33.70
C ASP A 54 -4.20 -25.64 33.88
N ASP A 55 -4.90 -25.50 32.74
CA ASP A 55 -6.35 -25.46 32.54
C ASP A 55 -7.03 -24.08 32.60
N GLU A 56 -7.92 -23.69 31.70
CA GLU A 56 -8.58 -24.31 30.56
C GLU A 56 -9.42 -23.16 29.96
N ASP A 57 -9.29 -22.87 28.67
CA ASP A 57 -10.38 -22.32 27.85
C ASP A 57 -10.12 -22.77 26.41
N GLY A 58 -10.73 -23.90 26.07
CA GLY A 58 -10.67 -24.49 24.74
C GLY A 58 -11.55 -23.72 23.77
N ASN A 59 -10.92 -23.02 22.82
CA ASN A 59 -11.35 -22.92 21.42
C ASN A 59 -10.20 -22.32 20.58
N GLY A 60 -9.17 -23.11 20.31
CA GLY A 60 -8.15 -22.80 19.31
C GLY A 60 -8.23 -23.81 18.16
N LYS A 61 -8.14 -23.33 16.92
CA LYS A 61 -7.77 -24.05 15.67
C LYS A 61 -7.82 -23.02 14.52
N ASP A 62 -6.69 -22.41 14.18
CA ASP A 62 -5.91 -22.68 12.96
C ASP A 62 -6.80 -22.70 11.69
N GLU A 63 -6.94 -21.54 11.03
CA GLU A 63 -7.81 -21.30 9.87
C GLU A 63 -7.04 -21.23 8.54
N ARG A 64 -6.07 -22.10 8.29
CA ARG A 64 -5.52 -22.24 6.93
C ARG A 64 -6.51 -22.97 6.02
N LYS A 65 -6.94 -22.27 4.95
CA LYS A 65 -8.00 -22.70 4.03
C LYS A 65 -7.49 -23.10 2.65
N THR A 66 -6.19 -23.01 2.36
CA THR A 66 -5.63 -23.29 1.03
C THR A 66 -4.51 -24.32 1.12
N PHE A 67 -4.56 -25.33 0.24
CA PHE A 67 -3.56 -26.38 0.07
C PHE A 67 -3.08 -26.38 -1.38
N VAL A 68 -1.83 -26.78 -1.61
CA VAL A 68 -1.21 -26.76 -2.94
C VAL A 68 -0.51 -28.10 -3.19
N ALA A 69 -0.51 -28.55 -4.44
CA ALA A 69 0.33 -29.61 -4.97
C ALA A 69 1.09 -29.09 -6.19
N ALA A 70 2.42 -29.15 -6.16
CA ALA A 70 3.25 -28.94 -7.33
C ALA A 70 3.55 -30.30 -7.96
N CYS A 71 3.20 -30.48 -9.22
CA CYS A 71 3.24 -31.74 -9.94
C CYS A 71 4.37 -31.77 -10.97
N SER A 72 5.14 -32.86 -10.99
CA SER A 72 6.18 -33.11 -12.00
C SER A 72 6.30 -34.60 -12.31
N GLY A 73 7.02 -34.94 -13.39
CA GLY A 73 7.33 -36.32 -13.74
C GLY A 73 8.29 -37.00 -12.75
N ASP A 74 9.15 -36.24 -12.07
CA ASP A 74 10.10 -36.78 -11.09
C ASP A 74 9.42 -37.33 -9.83
N GLU A 75 8.28 -36.76 -9.48
CA GLU A 75 7.45 -37.19 -8.35
C GLU A 75 6.62 -38.44 -8.66
N GLU A 76 6.52 -38.86 -9.93
CA GLU A 76 5.84 -40.09 -10.31
C GLU A 76 6.53 -41.32 -9.73
N VAL A 77 5.75 -42.40 -9.54
CA VAL A 77 6.27 -43.66 -9.00
C VAL A 77 5.92 -44.81 -9.94
N PRO A 78 6.86 -45.27 -10.78
CA PRO A 78 8.23 -44.76 -10.97
C PRO A 78 8.28 -43.40 -11.70
N PRO A 79 9.38 -42.63 -11.57
CA PRO A 79 9.52 -41.34 -12.23
C PRO A 79 9.36 -41.43 -13.76
N VAL A 80 8.79 -40.38 -14.34
CA VAL A 80 8.56 -40.21 -15.77
C VAL A 80 9.45 -39.08 -16.29
N ASP A 81 10.21 -39.38 -17.36
CA ASP A 81 11.03 -38.39 -18.07
C ASP A 81 10.11 -37.54 -18.97
N THR A 82 9.65 -36.40 -18.45
CA THR A 82 8.75 -35.45 -19.12
C THR A 82 9.07 -34.03 -18.69
N ASP A 83 8.87 -33.06 -19.58
CA ASP A 83 8.94 -31.63 -19.29
C ASP A 83 7.61 -31.08 -18.75
N ALA A 84 6.59 -31.96 -18.62
CA ALA A 84 5.28 -31.62 -18.10
C ALA A 84 5.35 -31.19 -16.62
N THR A 85 4.60 -30.15 -16.29
CA THR A 85 4.42 -29.67 -14.92
C THR A 85 2.96 -29.35 -14.63
N GLY A 86 2.60 -29.21 -13.36
CA GLY A 86 1.29 -28.72 -12.98
C GLY A 86 1.20 -28.23 -11.56
N THR A 87 0.13 -27.49 -11.27
CA THR A 87 -0.18 -26.98 -9.94
C THR A 87 -1.64 -27.23 -9.63
N GLY A 88 -1.91 -27.97 -8.55
CA GLY A 88 -3.24 -28.11 -7.97
C GLY A 88 -3.39 -27.17 -6.78
N VAL A 89 -4.36 -26.26 -6.80
CA VAL A 89 -4.72 -25.41 -5.67
C VAL A 89 -6.07 -25.86 -5.13
N PHE A 90 -6.17 -26.06 -3.81
CA PHE A 90 -7.36 -26.58 -3.12
C PHE A 90 -7.76 -25.64 -1.99
N LYS A 91 -8.92 -24.99 -2.08
CA LYS A 91 -9.44 -24.03 -1.10
C LYS A 91 -10.67 -24.57 -0.38
N LEU A 92 -10.56 -24.76 0.94
CA LEU A 92 -11.64 -25.18 1.83
C LEU A 92 -12.63 -24.04 2.03
N ARG A 93 -13.91 -24.25 1.70
CA ARG A 93 -14.95 -23.24 1.89
C ARG A 93 -15.42 -23.10 3.33
N LYS A 94 -16.01 -21.94 3.63
CA LYS A 94 -16.60 -21.60 4.94
C LYS A 94 -17.70 -22.62 5.30
N GLY A 95 -17.41 -23.48 6.28
CA GLY A 95 -18.28 -24.58 6.70
C GLY A 95 -17.64 -25.96 6.65
N GLY A 96 -16.49 -26.12 5.98
CA GLY A 96 -15.67 -27.34 5.99
C GLY A 96 -16.21 -28.51 5.16
N SER A 97 -17.30 -28.31 4.40
CA SER A 97 -17.99 -29.37 3.65
C SER A 97 -17.70 -29.38 2.14
N GLU A 98 -16.89 -28.43 1.64
CA GLU A 98 -16.60 -28.28 0.22
C GLU A 98 -15.14 -27.83 0.03
N LEU A 99 -14.43 -28.50 -0.87
CA LEU A 99 -13.05 -28.17 -1.27
C LEU A 99 -13.05 -27.73 -2.73
N ARG A 100 -12.92 -26.42 -2.99
CA ARG A 100 -12.80 -25.89 -4.36
C ARG A 100 -11.40 -26.20 -4.87
N TYR A 101 -11.26 -26.66 -6.10
CA TYR A 101 -9.95 -26.87 -6.69
C TYR A 101 -9.79 -26.19 -8.06
N LYS A 102 -8.54 -25.90 -8.40
CA LYS A 102 -8.07 -25.49 -9.72
C LYS A 102 -6.77 -26.23 -10.01
N LEU A 103 -6.74 -26.98 -11.11
CA LEU A 103 -5.58 -27.73 -11.59
C LEU A 103 -5.10 -27.09 -12.89
N THR A 104 -3.90 -26.52 -12.85
CA THR A 104 -3.22 -25.92 -14.00
C THR A 104 -2.08 -26.83 -14.42
N VAL A 105 -1.84 -26.99 -15.72
CA VAL A 105 -0.75 -27.82 -16.26
C VAL A 105 0.01 -27.07 -17.35
N ALA A 106 1.26 -27.47 -17.60
CA ALA A 106 2.09 -26.96 -18.68
C ALA A 106 2.91 -28.10 -19.31
N ASN A 107 3.23 -27.97 -20.60
CA ASN A 107 3.97 -28.94 -21.40
C ASN A 107 3.44 -30.38 -21.37
N ILE A 108 2.12 -30.58 -21.23
CA ILE A 108 1.50 -31.92 -21.14
C ILE A 108 0.52 -32.15 -22.29
N GLU A 109 0.60 -33.30 -22.96
CA GLU A 109 -0.25 -33.61 -24.12
C GLU A 109 -1.16 -34.81 -23.84
N ASP A 110 -2.32 -34.85 -24.50
CA ASP A 110 -3.24 -36.00 -24.48
C ASP A 110 -3.64 -36.47 -23.07
N VAL A 111 -3.97 -35.53 -22.18
CA VAL A 111 -4.46 -35.82 -20.82
C VAL A 111 -5.77 -36.60 -20.87
N VAL A 112 -5.81 -37.75 -20.19
CA VAL A 112 -6.96 -38.66 -20.16
C VAL A 112 -7.71 -38.67 -18.83
N ALA A 113 -7.05 -38.31 -17.73
CA ALA A 113 -7.66 -38.24 -16.40
C ALA A 113 -6.79 -37.45 -15.41
N ALA A 114 -7.39 -36.95 -14.32
CA ALA A 114 -6.65 -36.46 -13.16
C ALA A 114 -7.41 -36.78 -11.87
N HIS A 115 -6.68 -37.10 -10.80
CA HIS A 115 -7.24 -37.58 -9.54
C HIS A 115 -6.49 -37.06 -8.31
N ILE A 116 -7.16 -37.10 -7.15
CA ILE A 116 -6.52 -37.14 -5.84
C ILE A 116 -6.40 -38.60 -5.40
N HIS A 117 -5.22 -38.99 -4.96
CA HIS A 117 -4.91 -40.31 -4.41
C HIS A 117 -4.60 -40.22 -2.92
N TYR A 118 -4.72 -41.36 -2.23
CA TYR A 118 -4.48 -41.50 -0.79
C TYR A 118 -3.26 -42.38 -0.51
N GLU A 119 -2.10 -41.76 -0.40
CA GLU A 119 -0.88 -42.36 0.16
C GLU A 119 0.17 -41.27 0.44
N VAL A 120 1.17 -41.61 1.26
CA VAL A 120 2.37 -40.79 1.48
C VAL A 120 3.23 -40.62 0.21
N THR A 121 4.15 -39.65 0.25
CA THR A 121 5.13 -39.41 -0.81
C THR A 121 5.89 -40.68 -1.19
N GLY A 122 6.05 -40.92 -2.50
CA GLY A 122 6.85 -42.03 -3.01
C GLY A 122 6.15 -43.39 -3.04
N GLU A 123 4.88 -43.47 -2.62
CA GLU A 123 4.06 -44.69 -2.72
C GLU A 123 2.78 -44.43 -3.51
N ASN A 124 2.30 -45.44 -4.26
CA ASN A 124 1.08 -45.33 -5.07
C ASN A 124 -0.15 -45.74 -4.25
N GLY A 125 -1.11 -44.83 -4.14
CA GLY A 125 -2.35 -45.00 -3.39
C GLY A 125 -3.59 -45.21 -4.27
N PRO A 126 -4.72 -45.66 -3.69
CA PRO A 126 -6.02 -45.63 -4.36
C PRO A 126 -6.50 -44.18 -4.58
N VAL A 127 -7.35 -43.99 -5.59
CA VAL A 127 -8.07 -42.72 -5.82
C VAL A 127 -9.05 -42.46 -4.69
N VAL A 128 -9.13 -41.21 -4.23
CA VAL A 128 -10.10 -40.71 -3.27
C VAL A 128 -11.00 -39.60 -3.79
N ALA A 129 -10.62 -38.90 -4.86
CA ALA A 129 -11.49 -37.96 -5.57
C ALA A 129 -11.07 -37.80 -7.04
N GLY A 130 -12.03 -37.58 -7.95
CA GLY A 130 -11.78 -37.26 -9.35
C GLY A 130 -11.64 -35.75 -9.58
N LEU A 131 -10.71 -35.34 -10.45
CA LEU A 131 -10.49 -33.94 -10.84
C LEU A 131 -10.77 -33.70 -12.33
N PHE A 132 -10.55 -34.71 -13.19
CA PHE A 132 -10.77 -34.60 -14.63
C PHE A 132 -11.05 -35.99 -15.22
N ASP A 133 -12.14 -36.15 -16.00
CA ASP A 133 -12.62 -37.44 -16.51
C ASP A 133 -13.13 -37.42 -17.99
N ASP A 134 -12.89 -36.36 -18.78
CA ASP A 134 -13.49 -36.24 -20.13
C ASP A 134 -12.47 -36.01 -21.28
N PRO A 135 -12.16 -37.05 -22.08
CA PRO A 135 -11.33 -36.93 -23.27
C PRO A 135 -12.09 -36.52 -24.55
N GLU A 136 -13.41 -36.27 -24.53
CA GLU A 136 -14.18 -35.93 -25.75
C GLU A 136 -14.02 -34.47 -26.22
N GLU A 137 -13.34 -33.59 -25.46
CA GLU A 137 -12.81 -32.29 -25.95
C GLU A 137 -11.33 -32.38 -26.41
N GLY A 138 -10.98 -33.49 -27.08
CA GLY A 138 -9.66 -33.76 -27.65
C GLY A 138 -9.26 -32.84 -28.81
N GLU A 139 -8.70 -31.67 -28.47
CA GLU A 139 -7.54 -31.11 -29.16
C GLU A 139 -6.51 -30.70 -28.09
N GLY A 140 -5.32 -31.32 -28.13
CA GLY A 140 -4.27 -31.25 -27.12
C GLY A 140 -4.07 -29.88 -26.48
N ARG A 141 -4.54 -29.72 -25.24
CA ARG A 141 -4.19 -28.58 -24.40
C ARG A 141 -2.84 -28.86 -23.75
N THR A 142 -1.81 -28.27 -24.33
CA THR A 142 -0.43 -28.30 -23.83
C THR A 142 -0.22 -27.48 -22.55
N GLN A 143 -1.06 -26.47 -22.28
CA GLN A 143 -0.82 -25.48 -21.23
C GLN A 143 -2.11 -24.79 -20.73
N GLY A 144 -2.14 -24.42 -19.46
CA GLY A 144 -3.22 -23.64 -18.82
C GLY A 144 -4.07 -24.45 -17.83
N VAL A 145 -5.27 -23.95 -17.52
CA VAL A 145 -6.18 -24.61 -16.57
C VAL A 145 -6.73 -25.90 -17.20
N LEU A 146 -6.35 -27.04 -16.63
CA LEU A 146 -6.82 -28.36 -17.03
C LEU A 146 -8.24 -28.62 -16.50
N ALA A 147 -8.46 -28.36 -15.22
CA ALA A 147 -9.75 -28.57 -14.57
C ALA A 147 -9.96 -27.64 -13.39
N GLU A 148 -11.22 -27.28 -13.13
CA GLU A 148 -11.63 -26.59 -11.92
C GLU A 148 -12.99 -27.13 -11.45
N GLY A 149 -13.19 -27.19 -10.15
CA GLY A 149 -14.40 -27.80 -9.60
C GLY A 149 -14.51 -27.66 -8.10
N THR A 150 -15.46 -28.38 -7.52
CA THR A 150 -15.66 -28.49 -6.08
C THR A 150 -15.83 -29.96 -5.72
N ILE A 151 -15.11 -30.41 -4.71
CA ILE A 151 -15.24 -31.75 -4.12
C ILE A 151 -16.14 -31.61 -2.89
N ALA A 152 -17.24 -32.37 -2.87
CA ALA A 152 -18.14 -32.54 -1.74
C ALA A 152 -18.05 -33.97 -1.19
N ASP A 153 -18.70 -34.23 -0.04
CA ASP A 153 -18.68 -35.54 0.63
C ASP A 153 -19.11 -36.69 -0.32
N GLU A 154 -20.02 -36.43 -1.26
CA GLU A 154 -20.53 -37.41 -2.23
C GLU A 154 -19.57 -37.73 -3.38
N ASP A 155 -18.52 -36.93 -3.57
CA ASP A 155 -17.50 -37.13 -4.59
C ASP A 155 -16.33 -37.99 -4.11
N LEU A 156 -16.29 -38.29 -2.79
CA LEU A 156 -15.25 -39.12 -2.21
C LEU A 156 -15.44 -40.59 -2.56
N VAL A 157 -14.34 -41.26 -2.89
CA VAL A 157 -14.31 -42.67 -3.26
C VAL A 157 -13.18 -43.41 -2.52
N GLY A 158 -13.12 -44.73 -2.71
CA GLY A 158 -12.04 -45.54 -2.17
C GLY A 158 -12.01 -45.52 -0.63
N PRO A 159 -10.83 -45.36 0.01
CA PRO A 159 -10.73 -45.32 1.48
C PRO A 159 -11.57 -44.23 2.16
N LEU A 160 -11.99 -43.20 1.43
CA LEU A 160 -12.78 -42.07 1.95
C LEU A 160 -14.25 -42.06 1.48
N GLU A 161 -14.74 -43.13 0.84
CA GLU A 161 -16.11 -43.20 0.25
C GLU A 161 -17.25 -42.92 1.27
N ASP A 162 -17.08 -43.30 2.53
CA ASP A 162 -18.05 -43.05 3.62
C ASP A 162 -17.64 -41.88 4.53
N GLY A 163 -16.61 -41.11 4.12
CA GLY A 163 -16.04 -40.00 4.88
C GLY A 163 -16.65 -38.64 4.53
N THR A 164 -16.00 -37.58 5.01
CA THR A 164 -16.33 -36.18 4.73
C THR A 164 -15.15 -35.47 4.08
N VAL A 165 -15.40 -34.33 3.45
CA VAL A 165 -14.35 -33.42 2.96
C VAL A 165 -13.40 -33.02 4.10
N SER A 166 -13.90 -32.94 5.34
CA SER A 166 -13.04 -32.70 6.50
C SER A 166 -12.05 -33.84 6.73
N ASP A 167 -12.45 -35.10 6.50
CA ASP A 167 -11.53 -36.25 6.60
C ASP A 167 -10.50 -36.20 5.48
N LEU A 168 -10.89 -35.86 4.25
CA LEU A 168 -9.94 -35.62 3.15
C LEU A 168 -8.93 -34.52 3.52
N VAL A 169 -9.40 -33.41 4.09
CA VAL A 169 -8.55 -32.30 4.54
C VAL A 169 -7.59 -32.73 5.65
N ASP A 170 -8.04 -33.55 6.61
CA ASP A 170 -7.18 -34.06 7.67
C ASP A 170 -6.07 -34.96 7.08
N GLU A 171 -6.37 -35.72 6.03
CA GLU A 171 -5.39 -36.52 5.31
C GLU A 171 -4.45 -35.68 4.42
N ILE A 172 -4.94 -34.59 3.82
CA ILE A 172 -4.10 -33.58 3.16
C ILE A 172 -3.10 -33.00 4.17
N ARG A 173 -3.57 -32.61 5.36
CA ARG A 173 -2.74 -32.08 6.44
C ARG A 173 -1.73 -33.10 6.97
N ALA A 174 -2.09 -34.38 6.94
CA ALA A 174 -1.20 -35.48 7.31
C ALA A 174 -0.16 -35.79 6.22
N GLY A 175 -0.25 -35.18 5.03
CA GLY A 175 0.62 -35.43 3.88
C GLY A 175 0.32 -36.76 3.18
N ASN A 176 -0.86 -37.34 3.40
CA ASN A 176 -1.26 -38.65 2.90
C ASN A 176 -2.04 -38.57 1.58
N THR A 177 -1.95 -37.45 0.86
CA THR A 177 -2.66 -37.29 -0.41
C THR A 177 -1.82 -36.61 -1.47
N TYR A 178 -2.11 -36.93 -2.73
CA TYR A 178 -1.43 -36.35 -3.88
C TYR A 178 -2.33 -36.21 -5.09
N VAL A 179 -2.00 -35.23 -5.94
CA VAL A 179 -2.58 -35.08 -7.27
C VAL A 179 -1.77 -35.93 -8.25
N ASN A 180 -2.47 -36.58 -9.18
CA ASN A 180 -1.88 -37.28 -10.30
C ASN A 180 -2.61 -36.91 -11.58
N VAL A 181 -1.88 -36.65 -12.66
CA VAL A 181 -2.43 -36.37 -14.00
C VAL A 181 -1.93 -37.42 -14.97
N HIS A 182 -2.85 -38.04 -15.70
CA HIS A 182 -2.60 -39.17 -16.60
C HIS A 182 -2.74 -38.73 -18.05
N THR A 183 -1.87 -39.23 -18.93
CA THR A 183 -1.94 -39.00 -20.39
C THR A 183 -2.05 -40.31 -21.15
N GLU A 184 -2.34 -40.25 -22.46
CA GLU A 184 -2.30 -41.43 -23.33
C GLU A 184 -0.90 -42.10 -23.33
N ALA A 185 0.17 -41.30 -23.23
CA ALA A 185 1.55 -41.77 -23.18
C ALA A 185 1.89 -42.41 -21.82
N ASN A 186 1.36 -41.84 -20.72
CA ASN A 186 1.66 -42.24 -19.36
C ASN A 186 0.37 -42.53 -18.56
N LEU A 187 -0.27 -43.66 -18.88
CA LEU A 187 -1.54 -44.09 -18.27
C LEU A 187 -1.48 -44.32 -16.76
N ALA A 188 -0.27 -44.50 -16.19
CA ALA A 188 -0.08 -44.66 -14.75
C ALA A 188 0.03 -43.31 -14.01
N GLY A 189 0.18 -42.21 -14.74
CA GLY A 189 0.56 -40.89 -14.24
C GLY A 189 1.72 -40.33 -15.08
N GLU A 190 1.57 -39.12 -15.60
CA GLU A 190 2.65 -38.35 -16.22
C GLU A 190 3.29 -37.38 -15.24
N ILE A 191 2.47 -36.74 -14.39
CA ILE A 191 2.92 -35.81 -13.35
C ILE A 191 2.17 -36.04 -12.04
N ARG A 192 2.91 -35.98 -10.93
CA ARG A 192 2.43 -36.19 -9.56
C ARG A 192 2.88 -35.08 -8.62
N GLY A 193 2.08 -34.74 -7.61
CA GLY A 193 2.49 -33.83 -6.52
C GLY A 193 1.72 -34.07 -5.23
N GLN A 194 2.40 -34.17 -4.08
CA GLN A 194 1.69 -34.26 -2.78
C GLN A 194 0.91 -32.98 -2.51
N ILE A 195 -0.30 -33.13 -1.98
CA ILE A 195 -1.12 -32.02 -1.52
C ILE A 195 -0.75 -31.72 -0.08
N GLY A 196 -0.39 -30.47 0.20
CA GLY A 196 -0.11 -30.03 1.56
C GLY A 196 -0.50 -28.57 1.80
N GLU A 197 -0.57 -28.20 3.06
CA GLU A 197 -0.38 -26.80 3.46
C GLU A 197 1.08 -26.48 3.09
N GLN A 198 1.39 -25.32 2.48
CA GLN A 198 2.79 -24.97 2.15
C GLN A 198 3.72 -25.39 3.31
N ALA A 199 4.46 -26.47 3.09
CA ALA A 199 5.15 -27.19 4.14
C ALA A 199 6.57 -26.65 4.22
N THR A 200 6.84 -25.89 5.28
CA THR A 200 8.15 -25.87 5.90
C THR A 200 8.49 -27.33 6.27
N ASP A 201 9.36 -27.98 5.50
CA ASP A 201 9.85 -29.31 5.86
C ASP A 201 11.37 -29.24 6.02
N GLU A 202 11.84 -29.55 7.22
CA GLU A 202 13.26 -29.68 7.62
C GLU A 202 13.94 -30.87 6.94
N ARG A 203 13.81 -31.02 5.62
CA ARG A 203 14.65 -31.91 4.82
C ARG A 203 15.87 -31.13 4.36
N THR A 204 17.04 -31.53 4.85
CA THR A 204 18.31 -31.13 4.25
C THR A 204 18.38 -31.74 2.85
N VAL A 205 18.05 -30.97 1.81
CA VAL A 205 18.41 -31.27 0.42
C VAL A 205 19.94 -31.23 0.35
N PRO A 206 20.62 -32.27 -0.16
CA PRO A 206 22.07 -32.25 -0.30
C PRO A 206 22.49 -31.05 -1.16
N ASP A 207 23.50 -30.28 -0.72
CA ASP A 207 23.95 -29.02 -1.35
C ASP A 207 24.19 -29.12 -2.89
N GLY A 208 24.42 -30.32 -3.43
CA GLY A 208 24.61 -30.54 -4.88
C GLY A 208 23.34 -30.68 -5.72
N GLN A 209 22.14 -30.46 -5.16
CA GLN A 209 20.86 -30.52 -5.89
C GLN A 209 20.00 -29.25 -5.78
N LYS A 210 20.44 -28.23 -5.05
CA LYS A 210 19.71 -26.96 -4.89
C LYS A 210 19.92 -26.04 -6.11
N SER A 211 19.26 -26.37 -7.22
CA SER A 211 19.40 -25.62 -8.47
C SER A 211 18.03 -25.25 -9.03
N GLY A 212 17.95 -24.09 -9.67
CA GLY A 212 16.73 -23.60 -10.29
C GLY A 212 16.80 -22.11 -10.57
N GLN A 213 15.64 -21.53 -10.84
CA GLN A 213 15.49 -20.09 -11.04
C GLN A 213 14.56 -19.50 -9.99
N LEU A 214 14.86 -18.27 -9.59
CA LEU A 214 13.99 -17.41 -8.80
C LEU A 214 13.70 -16.17 -9.64
N THR A 215 12.44 -15.90 -9.96
CA THR A 215 12.04 -14.68 -10.67
C THR A 215 11.31 -13.73 -9.71
N LEU A 216 11.87 -12.54 -9.51
CA LEU A 216 11.23 -11.45 -8.78
C LEU A 216 10.51 -10.56 -9.79
N ILE A 217 9.19 -10.53 -9.70
CA ILE A 217 8.34 -9.62 -10.47
C ILE A 217 8.04 -8.43 -9.56
N HIS A 218 8.75 -7.33 -9.79
CA HIS A 218 8.64 -6.11 -9.00
C HIS A 218 8.27 -4.95 -9.94
N ASP A 219 7.57 -3.91 -9.56
CA ASP A 219 7.52 -3.31 -8.25
C ASP A 219 6.10 -2.93 -7.84
N THR A 220 5.95 -2.38 -6.66
CA THR A 220 4.79 -1.54 -6.31
C THR A 220 5.33 -0.20 -5.84
N HIS A 221 4.64 0.90 -6.14
CA HIS A 221 4.95 2.27 -5.70
C HIS A 221 3.84 3.20 -6.23
N PHE A 222 2.60 2.93 -5.83
CA PHE A 222 1.44 3.52 -6.52
C PHE A 222 0.88 4.79 -5.87
N HIS A 223 1.38 5.14 -4.69
CA HIS A 223 0.92 6.29 -3.90
C HIS A 223 -0.60 6.34 -3.69
N GLY A 224 -1.22 5.18 -3.49
CA GLY A 224 -2.66 5.05 -3.33
C GLY A 224 -3.47 5.24 -4.60
N ASN A 225 -2.85 5.39 -5.77
CA ASN A 225 -3.58 5.59 -7.01
C ASN A 225 -3.94 4.26 -7.65
N PHE A 226 -5.03 4.23 -8.41
CA PHE A 226 -5.34 3.10 -9.30
C PHE A 226 -4.89 3.33 -10.73
N GLU A 227 -4.55 4.56 -11.09
CA GLU A 227 -4.11 4.91 -12.44
C GLU A 227 -3.14 6.09 -12.40
N ASN A 228 -2.28 6.16 -13.41
CA ASN A 228 -1.43 7.30 -13.65
C ASN A 228 -2.31 8.49 -14.06
N LEU A 229 -2.16 9.62 -13.36
CA LEU A 229 -2.98 10.82 -13.57
C LEU A 229 -2.88 11.41 -14.98
N PHE A 230 -1.76 11.19 -15.67
CA PHE A 230 -1.51 11.74 -17.01
C PHE A 230 -1.80 10.73 -18.12
N VAL A 231 -1.71 9.43 -17.81
CA VAL A 231 -1.92 8.34 -18.77
C VAL A 231 -2.78 7.24 -18.13
N PRO A 232 -4.12 7.40 -18.09
CA PRO A 232 -5.02 6.49 -17.37
C PRO A 232 -4.98 5.01 -17.82
N ASP A 233 -4.52 4.75 -19.04
CA ASP A 233 -4.30 3.38 -19.51
C ASP A 233 -3.15 2.69 -18.73
N LEU A 234 -2.22 3.45 -18.14
CA LEU A 234 -1.29 2.94 -17.14
C LEU A 234 -2.01 2.88 -15.80
N ASN A 235 -2.52 1.70 -15.46
CA ASN A 235 -3.35 1.50 -14.27
C ASN A 235 -3.09 0.15 -13.63
N ILE A 236 -3.54 0.02 -12.39
CA ILE A 236 -3.32 -1.12 -11.52
C ILE A 236 -3.83 -2.44 -12.13
N ALA A 237 -4.95 -2.41 -12.86
CA ALA A 237 -5.49 -3.62 -13.48
C ALA A 237 -4.62 -4.11 -14.65
N ASN A 238 -4.14 -3.20 -15.49
CA ASN A 238 -3.18 -3.50 -16.55
C ASN A 238 -1.83 -3.94 -15.96
N TYR A 239 -1.37 -3.29 -14.89
CA TYR A 239 -0.13 -3.60 -14.21
C TYR A 239 -0.13 -5.03 -13.65
N PHE A 240 -1.17 -5.43 -12.91
CA PHE A 240 -1.31 -6.81 -12.44
C PHE A 240 -1.59 -7.79 -13.57
N GLY A 241 -2.23 -7.36 -14.67
CA GLY A 241 -2.32 -8.15 -15.90
C GLY A 241 -0.94 -8.51 -16.47
N LEU A 242 -0.02 -7.55 -16.49
CA LEU A 242 1.38 -7.76 -16.89
C LEU A 242 2.10 -8.69 -15.93
N MET A 243 2.01 -8.43 -14.61
CA MET A 243 2.63 -9.29 -13.59
C MET A 243 2.12 -10.73 -13.69
N ASN A 244 0.83 -10.96 -13.94
CA ASN A 244 0.26 -12.29 -14.13
C ASN A 244 0.80 -13.00 -15.38
N ARG A 245 0.99 -12.27 -16.47
CA ARG A 245 1.57 -12.84 -17.69
C ARG A 245 3.01 -13.30 -17.44
N ILE A 246 3.83 -12.43 -16.83
CA ILE A 246 5.22 -12.75 -16.48
C ILE A 246 5.25 -13.95 -15.52
N ASP A 247 4.40 -13.96 -14.49
CA ASP A 247 4.28 -15.06 -13.53
C ASP A 247 3.91 -16.39 -14.19
N ALA A 248 3.02 -16.37 -15.19
CA ALA A 248 2.63 -17.57 -15.94
C ALA A 248 3.71 -18.08 -16.91
N GLU A 249 4.66 -17.23 -17.30
CA GLU A 249 5.77 -17.53 -18.21
C GLU A 249 7.06 -17.89 -17.45
N SER A 250 7.13 -17.57 -16.15
CA SER A 250 8.30 -17.75 -15.29
C SER A 250 8.25 -19.05 -14.49
N VAL A 251 9.43 -19.55 -14.09
CA VAL A 251 9.57 -20.68 -13.15
C VAL A 251 10.09 -20.16 -11.82
N GLY A 252 9.40 -20.47 -10.73
CA GLY A 252 9.83 -20.05 -9.40
C GLY A 252 9.67 -18.54 -9.17
N SER A 253 8.57 -17.95 -9.64
CA SER A 253 8.29 -16.53 -9.55
C SER A 253 7.62 -16.12 -8.24
N MET A 254 7.81 -14.84 -7.87
CA MET A 254 7.03 -14.15 -6.85
C MET A 254 6.80 -12.70 -7.24
N LYS A 255 5.57 -12.23 -7.07
CA LYS A 255 5.22 -10.81 -7.20
C LYS A 255 5.49 -10.12 -5.87
N VAL A 256 6.32 -9.09 -5.89
CA VAL A 256 6.76 -8.39 -4.69
C VAL A 256 6.64 -6.88 -4.88
N GLY A 257 6.30 -6.20 -3.78
CA GLY A 257 6.20 -4.76 -3.71
C GLY A 257 7.38 -4.11 -3.00
N ASN A 258 7.48 -2.78 -3.11
CA ASN A 258 8.46 -2.00 -2.39
C ASN A 258 7.89 -0.93 -1.44
N GLY A 259 6.58 -0.78 -1.27
CA GLY A 259 5.96 0.21 -0.37
C GLY A 259 5.63 1.58 -1.00
N ASP A 260 5.12 2.51 -0.18
CA ASP A 260 4.41 3.74 -0.61
C ASP A 260 3.16 3.45 -1.46
N ASP A 261 2.39 2.46 -1.02
CA ASP A 261 1.23 2.01 -1.76
C ASP A 261 -0.08 2.51 -1.18
N LEU A 262 -0.21 2.64 0.15
CA LEU A 262 -1.51 2.93 0.78
C LEU A 262 -1.95 4.39 0.62
N ALA A 263 -1.02 5.33 0.41
CA ALA A 263 -1.29 6.76 0.33
C ALA A 263 -0.23 7.49 -0.53
N SER A 264 -0.39 8.76 -0.91
CA SER A 264 -1.47 9.69 -0.56
C SER A 264 -2.30 10.09 -1.77
N SER A 265 -3.36 9.32 -2.04
CA SER A 265 -4.35 9.66 -3.05
C SER A 265 -5.68 10.10 -2.46
N VAL A 266 -6.57 10.57 -3.34
CA VAL A 266 -7.97 10.81 -2.99
C VAL A 266 -8.64 9.54 -2.50
N LEU A 267 -8.46 8.42 -3.23
CA LEU A 267 -9.00 7.13 -2.84
C LEU A 267 -8.53 6.75 -1.43
N SER A 268 -7.25 6.95 -1.12
CA SER A 268 -6.69 6.71 0.22
C SER A 268 -7.37 7.54 1.29
N SER A 269 -7.71 8.80 1.00
CA SER A 269 -8.41 9.67 1.96
C SER A 269 -9.86 9.27 2.21
N PHE A 270 -10.52 8.62 1.24
CA PHE A 270 -11.91 8.16 1.38
C PHE A 270 -12.05 6.73 1.88
N PHE A 271 -11.05 5.90 1.61
CA PHE A 271 -11.08 4.45 1.86
C PHE A 271 -9.96 3.98 2.78
N ASP A 272 -9.22 4.90 3.40
CA ASP A 272 -8.15 4.60 4.35
C ASP A 272 -7.11 3.59 3.80
N GLY A 273 -6.83 3.59 2.50
CA GLY A 273 -5.92 2.66 1.83
C GLY A 273 -6.48 1.25 1.57
N GLU A 274 -7.73 0.96 1.97
CA GLU A 274 -8.40 -0.34 1.78
C GLU A 274 -8.43 -0.74 0.31
N HIS A 275 -8.65 0.24 -0.58
CA HIS A 275 -8.72 0.04 -2.03
C HIS A 275 -7.43 -0.55 -2.62
N MET A 276 -6.27 -0.17 -2.10
CA MET A 276 -4.98 -0.75 -2.54
C MET A 276 -4.79 -2.15 -2.00
N THR A 277 -5.15 -2.38 -0.73
CA THR A 277 -5.07 -3.70 -0.11
C THR A 277 -5.94 -4.70 -0.86
N ASP A 278 -7.18 -4.33 -1.21
CA ASP A 278 -8.07 -5.17 -2.02
C ASP A 278 -7.53 -5.42 -3.42
N ALA A 279 -6.94 -4.42 -4.07
CA ALA A 279 -6.35 -4.58 -5.39
C ALA A 279 -5.13 -5.52 -5.36
N PHE A 280 -4.29 -5.42 -4.33
CA PHE A 280 -3.11 -6.30 -4.16
C PHE A 280 -3.51 -7.73 -3.81
N ASN A 281 -4.53 -7.90 -2.98
CA ASN A 281 -5.14 -9.19 -2.69
C ASN A 281 -5.70 -9.84 -3.97
N ALA A 282 -6.43 -9.08 -4.78
CA ALA A 282 -6.97 -9.55 -6.05
C ALA A 282 -5.86 -9.90 -7.07
N GLY A 283 -4.81 -9.09 -7.13
CA GLY A 283 -3.65 -9.27 -8.02
C GLY A 283 -2.68 -10.37 -7.59
N GLY A 284 -2.86 -10.94 -6.40
CA GLY A 284 -2.02 -12.00 -5.86
C GLY A 284 -0.60 -11.55 -5.57
N LEU A 285 -0.43 -10.34 -5.00
CA LEU A 285 0.85 -9.90 -4.45
C LEU A 285 1.28 -10.90 -3.36
N ARG A 286 2.59 -11.19 -3.26
CA ARG A 286 3.09 -12.18 -2.30
C ARG A 286 3.66 -11.52 -1.05
N TYR A 287 4.55 -10.56 -1.27
CA TYR A 287 5.25 -9.83 -0.22
C TYR A 287 5.30 -8.36 -0.56
N ASP A 288 5.33 -7.54 0.46
CA ASP A 288 5.55 -6.10 0.33
C ASP A 288 6.39 -5.60 1.50
N THR A 289 7.00 -4.43 1.37
CA THR A 289 7.59 -3.71 2.50
C THR A 289 6.86 -2.41 2.76
N TYR A 290 7.25 -1.70 3.80
CA TYR A 290 6.66 -0.41 4.12
C TYR A 290 7.46 0.71 3.48
N GLY A 291 6.77 1.65 2.87
CA GLY A 291 7.24 2.99 2.61
C GLY A 291 6.73 3.99 3.65
N ASN A 292 7.19 5.23 3.55
CA ASN A 292 6.73 6.29 4.45
C ASN A 292 5.25 6.64 4.21
N HIS A 293 4.78 6.66 2.97
CA HIS A 293 3.40 7.02 2.65
C HIS A 293 2.39 5.97 3.10
N ASP A 294 2.83 4.76 3.45
CA ASP A 294 1.97 3.77 4.10
C ASP A 294 1.49 4.19 5.51
N PHE A 295 2.09 5.25 6.07
CA PHE A 295 1.76 5.82 7.38
C PHE A 295 1.10 7.19 7.33
N ASP A 296 0.82 7.76 6.15
CA ASP A 296 0.19 9.08 6.04
C ASP A 296 -1.19 9.14 6.68
N LEU A 297 -1.90 8.01 6.68
CA LEU A 297 -3.21 7.83 7.32
C LEU A 297 -3.10 7.44 8.79
N GLY A 298 -1.88 7.34 9.32
CA GLY A 298 -1.55 6.99 10.69
C GLY A 298 -1.29 5.49 10.91
N PRO A 299 -0.61 5.14 12.01
CA PRO A 299 -0.15 3.77 12.27
C PRO A 299 -1.28 2.80 12.60
N ASP A 300 -2.42 3.28 13.09
CA ASP A 300 -3.59 2.42 13.34
C ASP A 300 -4.21 1.96 12.01
N VAL A 301 -4.30 2.85 11.01
CA VAL A 301 -4.77 2.50 9.66
C VAL A 301 -3.79 1.54 9.01
N ALA A 302 -2.49 1.79 9.09
CA ALA A 302 -1.47 0.88 8.57
C ALA A 302 -1.60 -0.54 9.16
N ARG A 303 -1.90 -0.66 10.47
CA ARG A 303 -2.16 -1.97 11.11
C ARG A 303 -3.41 -2.65 10.59
N ASP A 304 -4.48 -1.90 10.39
CA ASP A 304 -5.72 -2.44 9.83
C ASP A 304 -5.45 -2.97 8.41
N ARG A 305 -4.70 -2.24 7.57
CA ARG A 305 -4.30 -2.70 6.22
C ARG A 305 -3.43 -3.94 6.25
N VAL A 306 -2.50 -4.05 7.20
CA VAL A 306 -1.72 -5.28 7.41
C VAL A 306 -2.63 -6.46 7.78
N ALA A 307 -3.64 -6.24 8.61
CA ALA A 307 -4.60 -7.28 9.01
C ALA A 307 -5.53 -7.71 7.85
N ASP A 308 -5.84 -6.79 6.93
CA ASP A 308 -6.70 -7.01 5.77
C ASP A 308 -5.94 -7.66 4.58
N SER A 309 -4.61 -7.72 4.64
CA SER A 309 -3.76 -8.22 3.55
C SER A 309 -3.72 -9.77 3.49
N GLU A 310 -3.90 -10.33 2.29
CA GLU A 310 -3.61 -11.74 1.97
C GLU A 310 -2.11 -11.97 1.69
N PHE A 311 -1.37 -10.90 1.36
CA PHE A 311 0.09 -10.86 1.25
C PHE A 311 0.76 -10.57 2.60
N THR A 312 2.06 -10.80 2.70
CA THR A 312 2.80 -10.54 3.96
C THR A 312 3.66 -9.28 3.87
N TRP A 313 3.43 -8.34 4.78
CA TRP A 313 4.28 -7.18 4.99
C TRP A 313 5.59 -7.57 5.70
N LEU A 314 6.72 -7.11 5.17
CA LEU A 314 8.06 -7.45 5.63
C LEU A 314 8.86 -6.19 6.02
N SER A 315 9.50 -6.20 7.18
CA SER A 315 10.49 -5.17 7.52
C SER A 315 11.52 -5.63 8.54
N ALA A 316 12.79 -5.45 8.22
CA ALA A 316 13.93 -5.71 9.11
C ALA A 316 14.11 -4.60 10.15
N ASN A 317 13.80 -3.34 9.78
CA ASN A 317 14.18 -2.13 10.49
C ASN A 317 13.02 -1.31 11.06
N LEU A 318 11.75 -1.64 10.76
CA LEU A 318 10.59 -1.01 11.41
C LEU A 318 10.07 -1.86 12.57
N LEU A 319 10.33 -1.42 13.80
CA LEU A 319 9.94 -2.12 15.02
C LEU A 319 8.80 -1.41 15.77
N ASP A 320 8.13 -2.15 16.64
CA ASP A 320 7.18 -1.64 17.62
C ASP A 320 7.81 -1.72 19.02
N GLU A 321 8.08 -0.57 19.64
CA GLU A 321 8.71 -0.51 20.96
C GLU A 321 7.92 -1.22 22.07
N ARG A 322 6.60 -1.38 21.89
CA ARG A 322 5.75 -2.05 22.89
C ARG A 322 6.06 -3.55 22.96
N THR A 323 6.42 -4.16 21.83
CA THR A 323 6.66 -5.60 21.70
C THR A 323 8.14 -5.94 21.54
N GLY A 324 8.93 -5.02 20.99
CA GLY A 324 10.30 -5.25 20.54
C GLY A 324 10.39 -6.12 19.28
N ASP A 325 9.28 -6.33 18.58
CA ASP A 325 9.19 -7.07 17.31
C ASP A 325 8.88 -6.09 16.16
N VAL A 326 8.78 -6.60 14.93
CA VAL A 326 8.37 -5.81 13.75
C VAL A 326 7.02 -5.10 14.01
N PHE A 327 6.86 -3.91 13.44
CA PHE A 327 5.57 -3.23 13.43
C PHE A 327 4.47 -4.13 12.85
N ALA A 328 3.25 -4.04 13.39
CA ALA A 328 2.10 -4.85 12.99
C ALA A 328 2.28 -6.39 13.05
N ARG A 329 3.14 -6.88 13.97
CA ARG A 329 3.39 -8.31 14.15
C ARG A 329 2.16 -9.14 14.48
N GLU A 330 1.23 -8.61 15.28
CA GLU A 330 0.02 -9.33 15.71
C GLU A 330 -0.99 -9.43 14.56
N GLU A 331 -0.92 -8.50 13.62
CA GLU A 331 -1.80 -8.31 12.49
C GLU A 331 -1.38 -9.15 11.27
N GLY A 332 -0.09 -9.42 11.10
CA GLY A 332 0.36 -10.26 9.98
C GLY A 332 1.80 -10.03 9.55
N ALA A 333 2.39 -8.88 9.88
CA ALA A 333 3.73 -8.53 9.44
C ALA A 333 4.81 -9.46 10.02
N ARG A 334 5.93 -9.57 9.32
CA ARG A 334 7.07 -10.39 9.71
C ARG A 334 8.38 -9.64 9.51
N ARG A 335 9.36 -9.94 10.36
CA ARG A 335 10.71 -9.39 10.18
C ARG A 335 11.40 -9.97 8.94
N TYR A 336 11.13 -11.24 8.66
CA TYR A 336 11.48 -11.94 7.43
C TYR A 336 10.62 -13.20 7.31
N VAL A 337 10.65 -13.81 6.14
CA VAL A 337 10.05 -15.12 5.85
C VAL A 337 11.06 -16.01 5.15
N LEU A 338 10.86 -17.33 5.26
CA LEU A 338 11.51 -18.30 4.39
C LEU A 338 10.45 -18.89 3.46
N ASP A 339 10.71 -18.83 2.17
CA ASP A 339 9.85 -19.33 1.12
C ASP A 339 10.59 -20.40 0.32
N ARG A 340 9.90 -21.48 -0.07
CA ARG A 340 10.52 -22.56 -0.84
C ARG A 340 10.23 -22.38 -2.32
N VAL A 341 11.29 -22.30 -3.12
CA VAL A 341 11.21 -22.24 -4.58
C VAL A 341 11.96 -23.45 -5.14
N GLY A 342 11.20 -24.41 -5.70
CA GLY A 342 11.74 -25.72 -6.06
C GLY A 342 12.44 -26.38 -4.86
N ASP A 343 13.73 -26.65 -5.02
CA ASP A 343 14.57 -27.34 -4.03
C ASP A 343 15.38 -26.40 -3.11
N PHE A 344 15.30 -25.08 -3.29
CA PHE A 344 16.03 -24.11 -2.47
C PHE A 344 15.10 -23.20 -1.66
N GLN A 345 15.63 -22.62 -0.59
CA GLN A 345 14.90 -21.67 0.26
C GLN A 345 15.33 -20.23 -0.01
N VAL A 346 14.34 -19.35 -0.15
CA VAL A 346 14.50 -17.92 -0.32
C VAL A 346 14.11 -17.23 0.99
N GLY A 347 15.07 -16.57 1.63
CA GLY A 347 14.80 -15.64 2.71
C GLY A 347 14.43 -14.28 2.15
N VAL A 348 13.27 -13.75 2.56
CA VAL A 348 12.81 -12.42 2.12
C VAL A 348 12.61 -11.54 3.34
N THR A 349 13.15 -10.32 3.29
CA THR A 349 12.89 -9.26 4.25
C THR A 349 12.65 -7.94 3.51
N GLY A 350 12.27 -6.89 4.23
CA GLY A 350 12.08 -5.56 3.67
C GLY A 350 12.79 -4.48 4.47
N VAL A 351 12.97 -3.29 3.92
CA VAL A 351 13.51 -2.12 4.64
C VAL A 351 12.75 -0.86 4.26
N ILE A 352 12.42 -0.05 5.27
CA ILE A 352 11.86 1.30 5.12
C ILE A 352 12.98 2.35 5.20
N ASN A 353 12.83 3.48 4.51
CA ASN A 353 13.73 4.62 4.60
C ASN A 353 13.89 5.14 6.04
N GLU A 354 15.12 5.45 6.44
CA GLU A 354 15.45 6.00 7.76
C GLU A 354 14.85 7.39 8.00
N GLU A 355 14.46 8.08 6.92
CA GLU A 355 13.82 9.40 6.93
C GLU A 355 12.32 9.35 7.26
N ALA A 356 11.68 8.17 7.23
CA ALA A 356 10.24 8.03 7.49
C ALA A 356 9.75 8.78 8.75
N PRO A 357 10.42 8.73 9.91
CA PRO A 357 9.97 9.47 11.10
C PRO A 357 9.95 11.00 10.93
N GLU A 358 10.65 11.54 9.94
CA GLU A 358 10.73 12.98 9.66
C GLU A 358 9.70 13.45 8.63
N ILE A 359 9.18 12.53 7.80
CA ILE A 359 8.34 12.87 6.64
C ILE A 359 6.91 12.31 6.73
N THR A 360 6.62 11.37 7.64
CA THR A 360 5.28 10.85 7.89
C THR A 360 5.00 10.66 9.40
N ASN A 361 3.77 10.31 9.77
CA ASN A 361 3.40 10.05 11.14
C ASN A 361 3.38 8.55 11.46
N LEU A 362 4.51 8.03 11.94
CA LEU A 362 4.63 6.64 12.39
C LEU A 362 3.97 6.38 13.77
N GLY A 363 3.55 7.44 14.47
CA GLY A 363 3.10 7.40 15.86
C GLY A 363 4.23 7.18 16.87
N GLU A 364 3.86 7.15 18.16
CA GLU A 364 4.85 7.17 19.25
C GLU A 364 5.60 5.85 19.50
N ASN A 365 5.12 4.73 18.94
CA ASN A 365 5.63 3.39 19.25
C ASN A 365 6.37 2.73 18.08
N ALA A 366 6.21 3.23 16.86
CA ALA A 366 6.92 2.69 15.70
C ALA A 366 8.31 3.33 15.62
N VAL A 367 9.34 2.50 15.55
CA VAL A 367 10.74 2.94 15.55
C VAL A 367 11.44 2.38 14.33
N VAL A 368 11.99 3.29 13.53
CA VAL A 368 12.86 2.96 12.41
C VAL A 368 14.30 2.87 12.93
N GLN A 369 14.91 1.70 12.75
CA GLN A 369 16.30 1.42 13.06
C GLN A 369 17.21 1.70 11.86
N ASP A 370 18.50 1.86 12.12
CA ASP A 370 19.53 1.92 11.09
C ASP A 370 19.49 0.64 10.23
N ILE A 371 19.40 0.82 8.92
CA ILE A 371 19.25 -0.26 7.95
C ILE A 371 20.43 -1.24 8.02
N ARG A 372 21.65 -0.72 8.19
CA ARG A 372 22.87 -1.54 8.21
C ARG A 372 22.92 -2.40 9.47
N GLU A 373 22.51 -1.85 10.62
CA GLU A 373 22.38 -2.61 11.87
C GLU A 373 21.30 -3.69 11.76
N SER A 374 20.12 -3.35 11.23
CA SER A 374 19.02 -4.29 11.07
C SER A 374 19.36 -5.43 10.10
N LEU A 375 19.98 -5.14 8.95
CA LEU A 375 20.38 -6.17 7.99
C LEU A 375 21.50 -7.08 8.53
N ARG A 376 22.48 -6.53 9.27
CA ARG A 376 23.48 -7.34 9.99
C ARG A 376 22.87 -8.25 11.06
N GLU A 377 21.67 -7.94 11.55
CA GLU A 377 20.95 -8.81 12.48
C GLU A 377 20.08 -9.86 11.76
N VAL A 378 19.31 -9.45 10.75
CA VAL A 378 18.26 -10.28 10.14
C VAL A 378 18.82 -11.25 9.12
N VAL A 379 19.75 -10.82 8.26
CA VAL A 379 20.27 -11.67 7.18
C VAL A 379 21.00 -12.91 7.71
N PRO A 380 21.90 -12.82 8.73
CA PRO A 380 22.50 -14.02 9.30
C PRO A 380 21.51 -14.97 9.95
N ARG A 381 20.35 -14.48 10.43
CA ARG A 381 19.27 -15.34 10.95
C ARG A 381 18.55 -16.05 9.81
N MET A 382 18.21 -15.35 8.73
CA MET A 382 17.64 -15.97 7.53
C MET A 382 18.52 -17.12 7.02
N ARG A 383 19.83 -16.86 6.88
CA ARG A 383 20.82 -17.89 6.50
C ARG A 383 20.88 -19.03 7.51
N GLY A 384 20.91 -18.70 8.82
CA GLY A 384 20.92 -19.68 9.89
C GLY A 384 19.67 -20.58 9.95
N ASP A 385 18.53 -20.04 9.53
CA ASP A 385 17.25 -20.74 9.47
C ASP A 385 17.07 -21.55 8.17
N GLY A 386 18.00 -21.42 7.21
CA GLY A 386 18.06 -22.27 6.02
C GLY A 386 17.96 -21.56 4.68
N ALA A 387 17.95 -20.21 4.62
CA ALA A 387 17.92 -19.47 3.37
C ALA A 387 19.17 -19.74 2.51
N ASP A 388 18.93 -20.27 1.31
CA ASP A 388 19.92 -20.45 0.24
C ASP A 388 20.07 -19.17 -0.59
N VAL A 389 18.99 -18.41 -0.76
CA VAL A 389 19.00 -17.09 -1.39
C VAL A 389 18.40 -16.07 -0.43
N VAL A 390 18.96 -14.86 -0.34
CA VAL A 390 18.43 -13.75 0.48
C VAL A 390 18.08 -12.55 -0.41
N VAL A 391 16.83 -12.13 -0.33
CA VAL A 391 16.25 -10.99 -1.04
C VAL A 391 15.80 -9.92 -0.05
N VAL A 392 16.10 -8.66 -0.35
CA VAL A 392 15.62 -7.48 0.39
C VAL A 392 14.72 -6.64 -0.50
N LEU A 393 13.48 -6.43 -0.07
CA LEU A 393 12.57 -5.44 -0.65
C LEU A 393 12.91 -4.07 -0.06
N SER A 394 13.15 -3.06 -0.89
CA SER A 394 13.78 -1.81 -0.44
C SER A 394 12.93 -0.58 -0.77
N HIS A 395 12.38 0.04 0.27
CA HIS A 395 11.83 1.38 0.19
C HIS A 395 12.86 2.45 0.57
N VAL A 396 13.99 2.46 -0.14
CA VAL A 396 15.13 3.34 0.14
C VAL A 396 15.62 3.90 -1.17
N SER A 397 15.97 5.18 -1.21
CA SER A 397 16.51 5.77 -2.44
C SER A 397 17.80 5.07 -2.84
N SER A 398 17.98 4.86 -4.14
CA SER A 398 19.04 4.03 -4.70
C SER A 398 20.40 4.54 -4.28
N SER A 399 20.58 5.86 -4.28
CA SER A 399 21.84 6.48 -3.84
C SER A 399 22.19 6.16 -2.38
N VAL A 400 21.20 6.05 -1.50
CA VAL A 400 21.39 5.68 -0.09
C VAL A 400 21.62 4.17 0.03
N MET A 401 20.82 3.36 -0.69
CA MET A 401 20.94 1.91 -0.66
C MET A 401 22.26 1.40 -1.26
N GLU A 402 22.80 2.08 -2.29
CA GLU A 402 24.15 1.83 -2.81
C GLU A 402 25.20 1.99 -1.70
N GLY A 403 25.13 3.08 -0.92
CA GLY A 403 26.02 3.29 0.23
C GLY A 403 25.80 2.29 1.37
N VAL A 404 24.56 1.83 1.59
CA VAL A 404 24.26 0.72 2.51
C VAL A 404 24.98 -0.55 2.05
N LEU A 405 24.82 -0.93 0.79
CA LEU A 405 25.40 -2.16 0.24
C LEU A 405 26.93 -2.12 0.20
N GLU A 406 27.53 -0.96 -0.07
CA GLU A 406 28.99 -0.75 0.02
C GLU A 406 29.53 -1.04 1.43
N ASP A 407 28.77 -0.70 2.48
CA ASP A 407 29.11 -0.89 3.90
C ASP A 407 28.75 -2.30 4.44
N LEU A 408 28.03 -3.12 3.66
CA LEU A 408 27.56 -4.46 4.04
C LEU A 408 28.33 -5.59 3.34
N ASP A 409 29.63 -5.41 3.08
CA ASP A 409 30.50 -6.48 2.56
C ASP A 409 30.64 -7.68 3.52
N ASP A 410 30.18 -7.53 4.76
CA ASP A 410 30.12 -8.55 5.81
C ASP A 410 28.77 -9.30 5.90
N VAL A 411 27.78 -8.94 5.06
CA VAL A 411 26.43 -9.50 5.07
C VAL A 411 26.09 -10.13 3.72
N ASP A 412 25.60 -11.36 3.74
CA ASP A 412 25.42 -12.20 2.56
C ASP A 412 24.02 -12.00 1.94
N ILE A 413 23.83 -10.87 1.23
CA ILE A 413 22.61 -10.50 0.50
C ILE A 413 22.80 -10.79 -0.99
N ASP A 414 21.91 -11.58 -1.59
CA ASP A 414 22.01 -11.90 -3.02
C ASP A 414 21.35 -10.85 -3.89
N ALA A 415 20.17 -10.36 -3.50
CA ALA A 415 19.43 -9.38 -4.29
C ALA A 415 18.72 -8.32 -3.44
N VAL A 416 18.62 -7.13 -4.00
CA VAL A 416 17.78 -6.03 -3.54
C VAL A 416 16.90 -5.58 -4.70
N VAL A 417 15.61 -5.41 -4.44
CA VAL A 417 14.66 -4.84 -5.40
C VAL A 417 13.91 -3.68 -4.75
N GLY A 418 13.70 -2.60 -5.48
CA GLY A 418 12.93 -1.46 -5.01
C GLY A 418 13.71 -0.15 -4.91
N ASP A 419 12.99 0.95 -5.01
CA ASP A 419 13.52 2.30 -4.89
C ASP A 419 12.46 3.29 -4.41
N HIS A 420 12.85 4.20 -3.52
CA HIS A 420 11.98 5.30 -3.06
C HIS A 420 12.03 6.54 -3.99
N ALA A 421 13.10 6.70 -4.78
CA ALA A 421 13.34 7.90 -5.60
C ALA A 421 12.98 7.70 -7.09
N ALA A 422 12.13 6.71 -7.39
CA ALA A 422 11.69 6.31 -8.72
C ALA A 422 12.83 6.19 -9.76
N GLN A 423 14.00 5.71 -9.35
CA GLN A 423 15.10 5.43 -10.26
C GLN A 423 14.78 4.20 -11.13
N VAL A 424 15.13 4.31 -12.40
CA VAL A 424 15.02 3.21 -13.37
C VAL A 424 16.41 2.74 -13.76
N PHE A 425 16.67 1.46 -13.55
CA PHE A 425 17.87 0.79 -14.01
C PHE A 425 17.54 -0.08 -15.23
N GLU A 426 18.08 0.29 -16.40
CA GLU A 426 18.00 -0.59 -17.59
C GLU A 426 18.71 -1.93 -17.36
N GLU A 427 19.75 -1.93 -16.51
CA GLU A 427 20.52 -3.10 -16.09
C GLU A 427 20.80 -2.98 -14.59
N PRO A 428 20.72 -4.07 -13.79
CA PRO A 428 20.93 -4.00 -12.36
C PRO A 428 22.38 -3.61 -12.03
N LYS A 429 22.55 -2.97 -10.88
CA LYS A 429 23.88 -2.73 -10.30
C LYS A 429 24.32 -3.96 -9.52
N VAL A 430 25.61 -4.24 -9.51
CA VAL A 430 26.19 -5.30 -8.66
C VAL A 430 27.16 -4.68 -7.67
N ILE A 431 26.82 -4.74 -6.37
CA ILE A 431 27.58 -4.11 -5.28
C ILE A 431 27.90 -5.18 -4.25
N ASN A 432 29.19 -5.43 -4.00
CA ASN A 432 29.65 -6.48 -3.09
C ASN A 432 29.07 -7.88 -3.35
N GLY A 433 28.66 -8.16 -4.60
CA GLY A 433 28.05 -9.44 -5.01
C GLY A 433 26.51 -9.41 -5.00
N THR A 434 25.90 -8.40 -4.39
CA THR A 434 24.45 -8.20 -4.38
C THR A 434 23.96 -7.58 -5.69
N VAL A 435 22.94 -8.19 -6.31
CA VAL A 435 22.25 -7.67 -7.49
C VAL A 435 21.18 -6.66 -7.04
N PHE A 436 21.25 -5.42 -7.52
CA PHE A 436 20.35 -4.34 -7.13
C PHE A 436 19.55 -3.83 -8.34
N SER A 437 18.23 -4.01 -8.30
CA SER A 437 17.29 -3.62 -9.37
C SER A 437 16.28 -2.57 -8.88
N ALA A 438 16.03 -1.55 -9.70
CA ALA A 438 15.08 -0.47 -9.46
C ALA A 438 14.38 -0.11 -10.77
N VAL A 439 13.07 0.10 -10.76
CA VAL A 439 12.26 0.16 -11.99
C VAL A 439 11.31 1.35 -12.07
N GLY A 440 11.50 2.39 -11.27
CA GLY A 440 10.64 3.58 -11.27
C GLY A 440 9.37 3.43 -10.45
N ASP A 441 8.36 4.26 -10.73
CA ASP A 441 7.10 4.35 -9.99
C ASP A 441 5.85 4.43 -10.91
N GLN A 442 4.66 4.52 -10.29
CA GLN A 442 3.40 4.92 -10.95
C GLN A 442 3.06 4.23 -12.28
N PHE A 443 3.15 2.89 -12.26
CA PHE A 443 2.69 1.99 -13.32
C PHE A 443 3.50 2.00 -14.62
N GLU A 444 4.62 2.74 -14.72
CA GLU A 444 5.35 2.85 -15.98
C GLU A 444 6.03 1.52 -16.35
N PHE A 445 6.71 0.89 -15.39
CA PHE A 445 7.46 -0.34 -15.63
C PHE A 445 7.17 -1.47 -14.62
N VAL A 446 7.26 -2.70 -15.11
CA VAL A 446 7.42 -3.92 -14.28
C VAL A 446 8.82 -4.48 -14.54
N GLY A 447 9.61 -4.63 -13.50
CA GLY A 447 10.85 -5.38 -13.45
C GLY A 447 10.63 -6.89 -13.32
N GLU A 448 11.31 -7.64 -14.18
CA GLU A 448 11.49 -9.08 -14.09
C GLU A 448 12.97 -9.35 -13.81
N LEU A 449 13.33 -9.65 -12.56
CA LEU A 449 14.69 -10.03 -12.17
C LEU A 449 14.74 -11.54 -11.92
N THR A 450 15.41 -12.27 -12.80
CA THR A 450 15.61 -13.72 -12.66
C THR A 450 17.01 -14.01 -12.15
N LEU A 451 17.11 -14.78 -11.06
CA LEU A 451 18.36 -15.26 -10.48
C LEU A 451 18.52 -16.75 -10.79
N ASP A 452 19.67 -17.11 -11.38
CA ASP A 452 20.05 -18.51 -11.58
C ASP A 452 20.74 -19.01 -10.30
N VAL A 453 20.17 -20.06 -9.71
CA VAL A 453 20.68 -20.67 -8.47
C VAL A 453 21.36 -21.99 -8.81
N GLU A 454 22.61 -22.14 -8.39
CA GLU A 454 23.36 -23.39 -8.49
C GLU A 454 23.94 -23.79 -7.13
N SER A 455 23.61 -25.00 -6.66
CA SER A 455 24.08 -25.51 -5.36
C SER A 455 23.75 -24.59 -4.17
N GLY A 456 22.61 -23.89 -4.25
CA GLY A 456 22.16 -22.95 -3.22
C GLY A 456 22.89 -21.61 -3.22
N GLU A 457 23.62 -21.26 -4.29
CA GLU A 457 24.28 -19.95 -4.46
C GLU A 457 23.80 -19.30 -5.77
N VAL A 458 23.71 -17.97 -5.82
CA VAL A 458 23.39 -17.25 -7.05
C VAL A 458 24.59 -17.30 -8.00
N ALA A 459 24.40 -17.94 -9.15
CA ALA A 459 25.41 -18.14 -10.19
C ALA A 459 25.31 -17.11 -11.34
N GLY A 460 24.12 -16.54 -11.54
CA GLY A 460 23.82 -15.61 -12.63
C GLY A 460 22.54 -14.83 -12.37
N HIS A 461 22.32 -13.80 -13.19
CA HIS A 461 21.06 -13.06 -13.21
C HIS A 461 20.74 -12.57 -14.63
N GLU A 462 19.46 -12.44 -14.92
CA GLU A 462 18.90 -11.81 -16.11
C GLU A 462 17.84 -10.79 -15.67
N VAL A 463 17.74 -9.66 -16.39
CA VAL A 463 16.73 -8.64 -16.13
C VAL A 463 15.94 -8.33 -17.40
N THR A 464 14.64 -8.14 -17.24
CA THR A 464 13.80 -7.49 -18.25
C THR A 464 13.02 -6.35 -17.60
N LEU A 465 13.09 -5.16 -18.19
CA LEU A 465 12.26 -4.02 -17.82
C LEU A 465 11.09 -3.93 -18.82
N HIS A 466 9.88 -4.20 -18.35
CA HIS A 466 8.66 -4.14 -19.16
C HIS A 466 8.01 -2.77 -19.07
N ASP A 467 8.01 -2.02 -20.17
CA ASP A 467 7.24 -0.78 -20.33
C ASP A 467 5.74 -1.12 -20.51
N LEU A 468 4.91 -0.76 -19.53
CA LEU A 468 3.49 -1.11 -19.54
C LEU A 468 2.77 -0.53 -20.75
N GLY A 469 3.10 0.69 -21.16
CA GLY A 469 2.50 1.34 -22.34
C GLY A 469 2.78 0.58 -23.64
N THR A 470 3.97 0.00 -23.76
CA THR A 470 4.40 -0.85 -24.88
C THR A 470 3.68 -2.19 -24.85
N GLU A 471 3.53 -2.80 -23.67
CA GLU A 471 2.82 -4.06 -23.50
C GLU A 471 1.32 -3.92 -23.83
N LEU A 472 0.71 -2.78 -23.48
CA LEU A 472 -0.66 -2.45 -23.86
C LEU A 472 -0.82 -2.31 -25.37
N GLN A 473 0.13 -1.66 -26.05
CA GLN A 473 0.15 -1.61 -27.52
C GLN A 473 0.31 -3.00 -28.16
N ALA A 474 0.96 -3.94 -27.45
CA ALA A 474 1.11 -5.32 -27.87
C ALA A 474 -0.12 -6.21 -27.57
N GLY A 475 -1.15 -5.67 -26.93
CA GLY A 475 -2.40 -6.38 -26.63
C GLY A 475 -2.42 -7.08 -25.28
N LEU A 476 -1.68 -6.56 -24.30
CA LEU A 476 -1.84 -6.94 -22.89
C LEU A 476 -3.29 -6.73 -22.45
N GLU A 477 -3.86 -7.72 -21.78
CA GLU A 477 -5.19 -7.64 -21.17
C GLU A 477 -5.06 -7.34 -19.67
N PRO A 478 -5.97 -6.53 -19.08
CA PRO A 478 -5.99 -6.27 -17.65
C PRO A 478 -6.33 -7.53 -16.85
N ASP A 479 -5.86 -7.58 -15.60
CA ASP A 479 -6.38 -8.53 -14.62
C ASP A 479 -7.87 -8.25 -14.36
N PRO A 480 -8.78 -9.22 -14.56
CA PRO A 480 -10.22 -9.01 -14.45
C PRO A 480 -10.69 -8.81 -13.01
N ASP A 481 -10.03 -9.40 -12.01
CA ASP A 481 -10.41 -9.30 -10.60
C ASP A 481 -9.95 -7.96 -10.03
N VAL A 482 -8.71 -7.53 -10.34
CA VAL A 482 -8.20 -6.19 -9.99
C VAL A 482 -9.00 -5.11 -10.69
N LYS A 483 -9.39 -5.32 -11.96
CA LYS A 483 -10.29 -4.40 -12.67
C LYS A 483 -11.63 -4.24 -11.97
N ALA A 484 -12.22 -5.33 -11.47
CA ALA A 484 -13.48 -5.28 -10.74
C ALA A 484 -13.35 -4.47 -9.45
N VAL A 485 -12.25 -4.64 -8.71
CA VAL A 485 -11.93 -3.82 -7.52
C VAL A 485 -11.81 -2.35 -7.88
N LYS A 486 -11.03 -2.02 -8.94
CA LYS A 486 -10.89 -0.64 -9.43
C LYS A 486 -12.26 -0.01 -9.71
N GLU A 487 -13.08 -0.67 -10.52
CA GLU A 487 -14.41 -0.18 -10.90
C GLU A 487 -15.36 -0.02 -9.69
N GLU A 488 -15.26 -0.89 -8.68
CA GLU A 488 -16.07 -0.79 -7.46
C GLU A 488 -15.77 0.48 -6.65
N TYR A 489 -14.49 0.72 -6.36
CA TYR A 489 -14.06 1.87 -5.55
C TYR A 489 -14.23 3.20 -6.30
N GLU A 490 -14.00 3.22 -7.61
CA GLU A 490 -14.30 4.39 -8.44
C GLU A 490 -15.79 4.69 -8.43
N GLY A 491 -16.65 3.67 -8.56
CA GLY A 491 -18.10 3.85 -8.45
C GLY A 491 -18.53 4.40 -7.08
N ARG A 492 -17.91 3.92 -5.99
CA ARG A 492 -18.13 4.45 -4.63
C ARG A 492 -17.68 5.91 -4.50
N LEU A 493 -16.58 6.28 -5.15
CA LEU A 493 -16.07 7.65 -5.13
C LEU A 493 -16.99 8.60 -5.93
N GLU A 494 -17.49 8.17 -7.08
CA GLU A 494 -18.49 8.92 -7.87
C GLU A 494 -19.79 9.16 -7.09
N GLU A 495 -20.24 8.18 -6.29
CA GLU A 495 -21.40 8.36 -5.40
C GLU A 495 -21.16 9.42 -4.31
N LEU A 496 -19.90 9.73 -4.01
CA LEU A 496 -19.47 10.74 -3.04
C LEU A 496 -19.14 12.09 -3.68
N ASP A 497 -19.17 12.18 -5.02
CA ASP A 497 -18.91 13.42 -5.75
C ASP A 497 -20.15 14.33 -5.71
N GLU A 498 -20.00 15.47 -5.03
CA GLU A 498 -21.08 16.43 -4.79
C GLU A 498 -20.71 17.80 -5.36
N ASP A 499 -21.67 18.46 -6.00
CA ASP A 499 -21.56 19.88 -6.37
C ASP A 499 -21.52 20.74 -5.11
N ILE A 500 -20.34 21.22 -4.73
CA ILE A 500 -20.14 22.03 -3.51
C ILE A 500 -20.17 23.53 -3.78
N GLY A 501 -20.02 23.95 -5.03
CA GLY A 501 -20.09 25.37 -5.37
C GLY A 501 -19.66 25.69 -6.78
N GLN A 502 -19.34 26.97 -6.99
CA GLN A 502 -19.00 27.50 -8.30
C GLN A 502 -17.82 28.46 -8.23
N THR A 503 -17.07 28.59 -9.33
CA THR A 503 -16.07 29.64 -9.53
C THR A 503 -16.43 30.53 -10.72
N GLU A 504 -16.30 31.85 -10.56
CA GLU A 504 -16.49 32.82 -11.64
C GLU A 504 -15.19 33.11 -12.41
N VAL A 505 -14.07 32.47 -12.03
CA VAL A 505 -12.75 32.65 -12.65
C VAL A 505 -12.06 31.29 -12.84
N PRO A 506 -11.11 31.17 -13.79
CA PRO A 506 -10.29 29.97 -13.93
C PRO A 506 -9.47 29.71 -12.65
N LEU A 507 -9.27 28.45 -12.30
CA LEU A 507 -8.46 28.03 -11.16
C LEU A 507 -7.18 27.38 -11.66
N ASN A 508 -6.04 27.97 -11.34
CA ASN A 508 -4.75 27.54 -11.87
C ASN A 508 -3.99 26.69 -10.84
N THR A 509 -3.82 25.39 -11.10
CA THR A 509 -3.06 24.45 -10.27
C THR A 509 -1.83 23.90 -11.01
N ARG A 510 -1.48 24.49 -12.16
CA ARG A 510 -0.32 24.06 -12.95
C ARG A 510 0.96 24.15 -12.13
N GLU A 511 1.78 23.12 -12.22
CA GLU A 511 3.04 22.96 -11.50
C GLU A 511 3.99 24.13 -11.79
N ASP A 512 4.08 24.52 -13.06
CA ASP A 512 4.88 25.66 -13.53
C ASP A 512 4.41 27.02 -13.00
N VAL A 513 3.21 27.09 -12.44
CA VAL A 513 2.66 28.30 -11.82
C VAL A 513 2.76 28.22 -10.30
N VAL A 514 2.14 27.21 -9.67
CA VAL A 514 2.05 27.13 -8.20
C VAL A 514 3.42 26.98 -7.54
N ARG A 515 4.45 26.56 -8.29
CA ARG A 515 5.82 26.39 -7.82
C ARG A 515 6.83 27.46 -8.27
N ALA A 516 6.38 28.51 -8.96
CA ALA A 516 7.28 29.55 -9.44
C ALA A 516 6.72 30.98 -9.37
N GLU A 517 5.39 31.15 -9.42
CA GLU A 517 4.75 32.46 -9.41
C GLU A 517 3.46 32.48 -8.56
N GLU A 518 2.82 33.64 -8.47
CA GLU A 518 1.57 33.79 -7.72
C GLU A 518 0.40 33.07 -8.41
N ALA A 519 -0.19 32.10 -7.73
CA ALA A 519 -1.38 31.39 -8.21
C ALA A 519 -2.63 31.86 -7.46
N ASN A 520 -3.74 32.06 -8.18
CA ASN A 520 -4.99 32.45 -7.54
C ASN A 520 -5.57 31.34 -6.64
N THR A 521 -5.35 30.07 -6.96
CA THR A 521 -5.66 28.93 -6.09
C THR A 521 -4.83 28.95 -4.82
N GLY A 522 -3.52 29.21 -4.93
CA GLY A 522 -2.60 29.41 -3.80
C GLY A 522 -3.05 30.51 -2.87
N ASN A 523 -3.42 31.68 -3.43
CA ASN A 523 -4.00 32.79 -2.67
C ASN A 523 -5.27 32.37 -1.91
N TYR A 524 -6.20 31.72 -2.60
CA TYR A 524 -7.47 31.29 -1.98
C TYR A 524 -7.22 30.33 -0.81
N ILE A 525 -6.36 29.33 -0.99
CA ILE A 525 -6.06 28.33 0.04
C ILE A 525 -5.39 29.01 1.24
N ALA A 526 -4.36 29.83 1.01
CA ALA A 526 -3.67 30.55 2.06
C ALA A 526 -4.61 31.52 2.82
N ASP A 527 -5.54 32.17 2.12
CA ASP A 527 -6.56 33.04 2.74
C ASP A 527 -7.46 32.25 3.69
N LYS A 528 -7.93 31.07 3.27
CA LYS A 528 -8.79 30.23 4.11
C LYS A 528 -8.07 29.67 5.32
N MET A 529 -6.79 29.35 5.19
CA MET A 529 -5.96 28.96 6.34
C MET A 529 -5.83 30.11 7.35
N VAL A 530 -5.55 31.33 6.87
CA VAL A 530 -5.45 32.53 7.72
C VAL A 530 -6.78 32.86 8.40
N GLU A 531 -7.88 32.80 7.64
CA GLU A 531 -9.23 33.08 8.14
C GLU A 531 -9.63 32.09 9.24
N PHE A 532 -9.42 30.79 9.02
CA PHE A 532 -9.70 29.76 10.02
C PHE A 532 -8.86 29.95 11.29
N ALA A 533 -7.55 30.14 11.11
CA ALA A 533 -6.61 30.21 12.22
C ALA A 533 -6.63 31.55 12.96
N ASP A 534 -7.26 32.59 12.42
CA ASP A 534 -7.14 33.98 12.87
C ASP A 534 -5.66 34.38 13.00
N ALA A 535 -4.88 34.11 11.94
CA ALA A 535 -3.44 34.34 11.90
C ALA A 535 -3.07 35.69 11.24
N ASP A 536 -1.85 36.17 11.47
CA ASP A 536 -1.36 37.40 10.83
C ASP A 536 -0.99 37.15 9.36
N VAL A 537 -0.39 35.99 9.09
CA VAL A 537 0.11 35.59 7.77
C VAL A 537 -0.16 34.11 7.49
N GLY A 538 -0.16 33.72 6.22
CA GLY A 538 -0.35 32.35 5.75
C GLY A 538 0.72 31.92 4.76
N LEU A 539 1.09 30.63 4.80
CA LEU A 539 2.01 30.00 3.86
C LEU A 539 1.49 28.61 3.46
N MET A 540 1.28 28.43 2.16
CA MET A 540 0.95 27.15 1.51
C MET A 540 2.06 26.81 0.50
N ASN A 541 2.75 25.68 0.69
CA ASN A 541 3.77 25.22 -0.26
C ASN A 541 3.11 24.75 -1.56
N GLY A 542 3.64 25.16 -2.71
CA GLY A 542 3.09 24.86 -4.03
C GLY A 542 3.01 23.37 -4.35
N GLY A 543 3.90 22.56 -3.78
CA GLY A 543 3.91 21.10 -3.90
C GLY A 543 2.71 20.41 -3.26
N GLY A 544 2.08 21.07 -2.28
CA GLY A 544 0.83 20.65 -1.67
C GLY A 544 -0.41 20.90 -2.55
N ILE A 545 -0.28 21.66 -3.65
CA ILE A 545 -1.33 21.91 -4.64
C ILE A 545 -1.01 21.07 -5.89
N ARG A 546 -1.87 20.10 -6.21
CA ARG A 546 -1.59 19.05 -7.22
C ARG A 546 -2.37 19.29 -8.52
N THR A 547 -2.37 18.27 -9.40
CA THR A 547 -3.11 18.12 -10.68
C THR A 547 -2.49 18.72 -11.95
N ASP A 548 -1.53 19.65 -11.83
CA ASP A 548 -0.88 20.32 -12.98
C ASP A 548 -1.87 20.83 -14.05
N THR A 549 -2.99 21.45 -13.64
CA THR A 549 -4.13 21.72 -14.52
C THR A 549 -4.62 23.16 -14.46
N LEU A 550 -5.16 23.67 -15.59
CA LEU A 550 -5.97 24.88 -15.59
C LEU A 550 -7.45 24.49 -15.60
N TYR A 551 -8.09 24.53 -14.44
CA TYR A 551 -9.51 24.25 -14.35
C TYR A 551 -10.35 25.44 -14.78
N PHE A 552 -11.45 25.14 -15.48
CA PHE A 552 -12.46 26.11 -15.90
C PHE A 552 -11.88 27.31 -16.66
N GLY A 553 -11.01 27.06 -17.65
CA GLY A 553 -10.30 28.10 -18.41
C GLY A 553 -11.18 29.20 -19.03
N ASP A 554 -12.46 28.92 -19.26
CA ASP A 554 -13.45 29.86 -19.80
C ASP A 554 -14.43 30.42 -18.73
N ALA A 555 -14.18 30.18 -17.44
CA ALA A 555 -15.07 30.63 -16.36
C ALA A 555 -15.15 32.16 -16.31
N THR A 556 -16.37 32.67 -16.24
CA THR A 556 -16.70 34.08 -16.00
C THR A 556 -17.91 34.17 -15.06
N PRO A 557 -18.26 35.36 -14.53
CA PRO A 557 -19.51 35.53 -13.77
C PRO A 557 -20.77 35.13 -14.55
N GLU A 558 -20.74 35.20 -15.89
CA GLU A 558 -21.84 34.77 -16.76
C GLU A 558 -21.82 33.28 -17.12
N SER A 559 -20.70 32.60 -16.89
CA SER A 559 -20.50 31.17 -17.18
C SER A 559 -19.60 30.55 -16.10
N PRO A 560 -20.08 30.42 -14.85
CA PRO A 560 -19.25 29.90 -13.78
C PRO A 560 -18.94 28.41 -13.96
N GLY A 561 -17.76 27.98 -13.51
CA GLY A 561 -17.39 26.57 -13.43
C GLY A 561 -17.97 25.93 -12.17
N THR A 562 -18.48 24.70 -12.27
CA THR A 562 -18.95 23.93 -11.12
C THR A 562 -17.77 23.27 -10.43
N ILE A 563 -17.60 23.53 -9.13
CA ILE A 563 -16.61 22.88 -8.28
C ILE A 563 -17.29 21.71 -7.59
N THR A 564 -16.72 20.52 -7.72
CA THR A 564 -17.17 19.34 -6.99
C THR A 564 -16.28 19.06 -5.80
N ARG A 565 -16.78 18.24 -4.86
CA ARG A 565 -16.03 17.78 -3.71
C ARG A 565 -14.78 17.02 -4.16
N LEU A 566 -14.92 16.10 -5.12
CA LEU A 566 -13.81 15.29 -5.62
C LEU A 566 -12.67 16.17 -6.16
N LEU A 567 -13.00 17.21 -6.93
CA LEU A 567 -12.01 18.15 -7.45
C LEU A 567 -11.16 18.79 -6.34
N VAL A 568 -11.74 19.14 -5.19
CA VAL A 568 -10.97 19.72 -4.08
C VAL A 568 -9.98 18.71 -3.50
N PHE A 569 -10.39 17.45 -3.37
CA PHE A 569 -9.51 16.38 -2.90
C PHE A 569 -8.44 16.04 -3.94
N GLU A 570 -8.71 16.11 -5.25
CA GLU A 570 -7.67 15.94 -6.28
C GLU A 570 -6.61 17.04 -6.21
N VAL A 571 -7.03 18.29 -5.98
CA VAL A 571 -6.12 19.44 -5.85
C VAL A 571 -5.33 19.41 -4.54
N LEU A 572 -5.92 18.88 -3.46
CA LEU A 572 -5.34 18.78 -2.11
C LEU A 572 -5.43 17.34 -1.58
N PRO A 573 -4.70 16.37 -2.16
CA PRO A 573 -4.90 14.94 -1.90
C PRO A 573 -4.27 14.47 -0.59
N PHE A 574 -3.43 15.31 0.03
CA PHE A 574 -2.76 14.97 1.27
C PHE A 574 -3.70 15.16 2.47
N GLY A 575 -3.54 14.29 3.48
CA GLY A 575 -4.19 14.36 4.80
C GLY A 575 -3.77 15.57 5.66
N ASN A 576 -3.31 16.65 5.04
CA ASN A 576 -2.75 17.80 5.71
C ASN A 576 -3.81 18.55 6.53
N THR A 577 -3.48 18.92 7.77
CA THR A 577 -4.32 19.73 8.66
C THR A 577 -3.78 21.15 8.79
N VAL A 578 -4.64 22.13 9.07
CA VAL A 578 -4.20 23.52 9.29
C VAL A 578 -3.58 23.70 10.67
N VAL A 579 -2.35 24.21 10.70
CA VAL A 579 -1.58 24.50 11.92
C VAL A 579 -1.37 26.01 12.06
N LYS A 580 -1.36 26.50 13.30
CA LYS A 580 -1.02 27.89 13.63
C LYS A 580 0.23 27.94 14.49
N LEU A 581 1.25 28.64 14.02
CA LEU A 581 2.54 28.80 14.69
C LEU A 581 2.70 30.23 15.24
N GLU A 582 3.43 30.37 16.35
CA GLU A 582 4.02 31.63 16.80
C GLU A 582 5.49 31.67 16.33
N VAL A 583 5.82 32.64 15.48
CA VAL A 583 7.15 32.79 14.85
C VAL A 583 7.60 34.25 14.91
N ASP A 584 8.91 34.50 14.82
CA ASP A 584 9.40 35.87 14.60
C ASP A 584 9.53 36.21 13.11
N GLY A 585 9.72 37.50 12.81
CA GLY A 585 9.85 37.94 11.42
C GLY A 585 11.08 37.36 10.72
N ALA A 586 12.17 37.08 11.44
CA ALA A 586 13.35 36.45 10.87
C ALA A 586 13.04 35.03 10.38
N THR A 587 12.28 34.26 11.15
CA THR A 587 11.80 32.93 10.75
C THR A 587 10.89 32.99 9.52
N ILE A 588 10.00 33.98 9.42
CA ILE A 588 9.18 34.17 8.20
C ILE A 588 10.07 34.42 6.98
N ARG A 589 11.09 35.29 7.12
CA ARG A 589 12.03 35.56 6.02
C ARG A 589 12.80 34.31 5.62
N GLU A 590 13.29 33.54 6.59
CA GLU A 590 14.01 32.29 6.36
C GLU A 590 13.13 31.24 5.65
N ALA A 591 11.86 31.13 6.04
CA ALA A 591 10.90 30.27 5.36
C ALA A 591 10.69 30.67 3.89
N LEU A 592 10.59 31.98 3.60
CA LEU A 592 10.49 32.48 2.23
C LEU A 592 11.77 32.22 1.42
N GLU A 593 12.95 32.41 2.02
CA GLU A 593 14.25 32.09 1.40
C GLU A 593 14.36 30.60 1.04
N ASN A 594 13.94 29.70 1.96
CA ASN A 594 13.83 28.28 1.64
C ASN A 594 12.90 28.06 0.45
N GLY A 595 11.71 28.66 0.49
CA GLY A 595 10.70 28.47 -0.53
C GLY A 595 11.16 28.86 -1.95
N VAL A 596 12.00 29.89 -2.09
CA VAL A 596 12.52 30.31 -3.40
C VAL A 596 13.91 29.76 -3.74
N SER A 597 14.44 28.81 -2.95
CA SER A 597 15.83 28.33 -3.09
C SER A 597 16.10 27.45 -4.30
N THR A 598 15.08 26.77 -4.83
CA THR A 598 15.17 25.76 -5.91
C THR A 598 14.01 25.88 -6.91
N VAL A 599 13.62 27.12 -7.24
CA VAL A 599 12.50 27.40 -8.16
C VAL A 599 12.78 26.88 -9.57
N GLU A 600 14.05 26.89 -9.97
CA GLU A 600 14.50 26.40 -11.27
C GLU A 600 14.20 24.92 -11.50
N ASP A 601 14.10 24.14 -10.42
CA ASP A 601 13.79 22.72 -10.43
C ASP A 601 12.29 22.45 -10.22
N LEU A 602 11.46 23.50 -10.17
CA LEU A 602 10.02 23.44 -9.82
C LEU A 602 9.78 22.64 -8.53
N ALA A 603 10.64 22.81 -7.52
CA ALA A 603 10.48 22.14 -6.24
C ALA A 603 9.19 22.55 -5.53
N GLY A 604 8.57 21.61 -4.79
CA GLY A 604 7.29 21.83 -4.09
C GLY A 604 7.30 22.95 -3.04
N ARG A 605 8.47 23.36 -2.57
CA ARG A 605 8.64 24.30 -1.47
C ARG A 605 8.21 25.74 -1.75
N PHE A 606 7.94 26.14 -2.98
CA PHE A 606 7.58 27.54 -3.30
C PHE A 606 6.37 28.04 -2.49
N PRO A 607 6.43 29.22 -1.84
CA PRO A 607 5.39 29.64 -0.89
C PRO A 607 4.31 30.50 -1.55
N GLN A 608 3.09 29.96 -1.68
CA GLN A 608 1.88 30.75 -1.86
C GLN A 608 1.49 31.37 -0.52
N VAL A 609 1.02 32.64 -0.50
CA VAL A 609 0.96 33.43 0.75
C VAL A 609 -0.34 34.19 0.95
N SER A 610 -0.66 34.49 2.21
CA SER A 610 -1.73 35.40 2.63
C SER A 610 -1.27 36.30 3.79
N GLY A 611 -1.87 37.48 3.95
CA GLY A 611 -1.50 38.47 4.98
C GLY A 611 -0.14 39.17 4.78
N LEU A 612 0.69 38.66 3.87
CA LEU A 612 1.97 39.24 3.47
C LEU A 612 2.12 39.29 1.94
N SER A 613 3.09 40.09 1.49
CA SER A 613 3.60 40.07 0.12
C SER A 613 5.12 40.15 0.10
N TYR A 614 5.77 39.53 -0.88
CA TYR A 614 7.22 39.52 -1.00
C TYR A 614 7.71 39.72 -2.44
N THR A 615 8.93 40.22 -2.55
CA THR A 615 9.68 40.34 -3.81
C THR A 615 10.95 39.52 -3.70
N TRP A 616 11.28 38.77 -4.75
CA TRP A 616 12.48 37.93 -4.79
C TRP A 616 13.26 38.09 -6.09
N ASP A 617 14.57 37.86 -6.03
CA ASP A 617 15.51 37.98 -7.15
C ASP A 617 15.99 36.58 -7.57
N PRO A 618 15.56 36.06 -8.73
CA PRO A 618 15.99 34.74 -9.22
C PRO A 618 17.48 34.68 -9.57
N ASP A 619 18.12 35.81 -9.87
CA ASP A 619 19.54 35.88 -10.22
C ASP A 619 20.45 35.87 -8.96
N ALA A 620 19.88 36.04 -7.77
CA ALA A 620 20.60 35.97 -6.50
C ALA A 620 20.88 34.52 -6.06
N ALA A 621 21.91 34.36 -5.22
CA ALA A 621 22.25 33.06 -4.65
C ALA A 621 21.14 32.58 -3.71
N ALA A 622 20.83 31.27 -3.73
CA ALA A 622 19.87 30.68 -2.81
C ALA A 622 20.22 31.02 -1.34
N GLY A 623 19.22 31.47 -0.58
CA GLY A 623 19.39 32.00 0.78
C GLY A 623 19.57 33.52 0.87
N ASP A 624 19.77 34.20 -0.26
CA ASP A 624 19.84 35.67 -0.37
C ASP A 624 18.89 36.19 -1.48
N ARG A 625 17.80 35.47 -1.78
CA ARG A 625 16.88 35.78 -2.88
C ARG A 625 15.76 36.72 -2.48
N ILE A 626 15.39 36.83 -1.21
CA ILE A 626 14.29 37.68 -0.76
C ILE A 626 14.75 39.15 -0.66
N VAL A 627 14.21 39.98 -1.54
CA VAL A 627 14.53 41.42 -1.64
C VAL A 627 13.71 42.25 -0.65
N GLY A 628 12.44 41.89 -0.44
CA GLY A 628 11.55 42.65 0.43
C GLY A 628 10.34 41.84 0.82
N VAL A 629 9.87 42.05 2.06
CA VAL A 629 8.66 41.43 2.59
C VAL A 629 7.86 42.51 3.31
N THR A 630 6.56 42.54 3.08
CA THR A 630 5.62 43.39 3.82
C THR A 630 4.51 42.55 4.41
N VAL A 631 4.14 42.83 5.66
CA VAL A 631 3.03 42.20 6.38
C VAL A 631 1.99 43.29 6.66
N GLY A 632 0.75 43.10 6.22
CA GLY A 632 -0.30 44.12 6.36
C GLY A 632 0.03 45.48 5.69
N GLY A 633 0.97 45.50 4.75
CA GLY A 633 1.45 46.70 4.04
C GLY A 633 2.65 47.42 4.69
N ASP A 634 3.08 47.03 5.88
CA ASP A 634 4.28 47.55 6.52
C ASP A 634 5.48 46.60 6.28
N PRO A 635 6.73 47.10 6.19
CA PRO A 635 7.90 46.23 6.08
C PRO A 635 7.97 45.23 7.23
N LEU A 636 8.34 43.97 6.92
CA LEU A 636 8.55 42.93 7.92
C LEU A 636 9.59 43.37 8.96
N ASP A 637 9.23 43.28 10.24
CA ASP A 637 10.14 43.51 11.35
C ASP A 637 10.66 42.14 11.83
N ASP A 638 11.93 41.85 11.51
CA ASP A 638 12.55 40.56 11.81
C ASP A 638 12.54 40.21 13.32
N GLY A 639 12.42 41.21 14.21
CA GLY A 639 12.38 40.99 15.66
C GLY A 639 10.98 40.96 16.28
N ALA A 640 9.93 41.21 15.49
CA ALA A 640 8.55 41.14 15.95
C ALA A 640 8.01 39.71 15.88
N THR A 641 7.08 39.39 16.78
CA THR A 641 6.36 38.10 16.78
C THR A 641 5.10 38.20 15.94
N TYR A 642 4.85 37.17 15.14
CA TYR A 642 3.70 37.01 14.26
C TYR A 642 3.09 35.63 14.48
N THR A 643 1.84 35.48 14.07
CA THR A 643 1.19 34.18 13.94
C THR A 643 1.11 33.76 12.47
N LEU A 644 1.58 32.54 12.19
CA LEU A 644 1.65 31.96 10.85
C LEU A 644 0.68 30.78 10.75
N ALA A 645 -0.28 30.84 9.82
CA ALA A 645 -1.08 29.70 9.41
C ALA A 645 -0.35 28.91 8.30
N THR A 646 -0.19 27.61 8.50
CA THR A 646 0.38 26.72 7.47
C THR A 646 -0.25 25.32 7.60
N ASN A 647 0.28 24.31 6.90
CA ASN A 647 -0.15 22.92 7.04
C ASN A 647 0.82 22.14 7.96
N ASN A 648 0.39 21.02 8.53
CA ASN A 648 1.19 20.19 9.45
C ASN A 648 2.50 19.68 8.82
N PHE A 649 2.53 19.38 7.52
CA PHE A 649 3.76 19.00 6.81
C PHE A 649 4.82 20.11 6.85
N VAL A 650 4.45 21.33 6.43
CA VAL A 650 5.34 22.50 6.47
C VAL A 650 5.70 22.90 7.91
N ALA A 651 4.72 22.86 8.83
CA ALA A 651 4.96 23.13 10.25
C ALA A 651 5.85 22.08 10.93
N GLY A 652 5.93 20.87 10.39
CA GLY A 652 6.83 19.80 10.84
C GLY A 652 8.25 19.92 10.30
N GLY A 653 8.49 20.80 9.32
CA GLY A 653 9.78 20.97 8.67
C GLY A 653 9.88 20.33 7.27
N GLY A 654 8.79 19.76 6.76
CA GLY A 654 8.71 19.23 5.40
C GLY A 654 9.08 20.28 4.35
N ASP A 655 9.48 19.85 3.15
CA ASP A 655 9.96 20.74 2.06
C ASP A 655 11.17 21.64 2.44
N GLY A 656 11.91 21.26 3.48
CA GLY A 656 13.06 22.01 3.98
C GLY A 656 12.70 23.16 4.93
N TYR A 657 11.44 23.28 5.36
CA TYR A 657 10.95 24.29 6.30
C TYR A 657 11.37 24.04 7.76
N THR A 658 12.58 23.51 7.98
CA THR A 658 13.12 23.12 9.30
C THR A 658 13.10 24.24 10.34
N MET A 659 13.16 25.50 9.90
CA MET A 659 13.03 26.68 10.77
C MET A 659 11.67 26.80 11.48
N LEU A 660 10.64 26.09 11.01
CA LEU A 660 9.29 26.07 11.58
C LEU A 660 9.06 24.92 12.56
N ALA A 661 9.87 23.87 12.54
CA ALA A 661 9.62 22.61 13.26
C ALA A 661 9.49 22.80 14.78
N ASP A 662 10.33 23.67 15.36
CA ASP A 662 10.38 23.97 16.79
C ASP A 662 9.49 25.17 17.19
N ALA A 663 8.76 25.77 16.25
CA ALA A 663 7.90 26.91 16.55
C ALA A 663 6.76 26.51 17.50
N THR A 664 6.33 27.44 18.36
CA THR A 664 5.24 27.16 19.30
C THR A 664 3.93 27.01 18.53
N ARG A 665 3.31 25.83 18.60
CA ARG A 665 2.00 25.54 18.00
C ARG A 665 0.88 26.12 18.87
N LEU A 666 0.19 27.14 18.34
CA LEU A 666 -1.01 27.73 18.95
C LEU A 666 -2.27 26.94 18.57
N ILE A 667 -2.27 26.35 17.38
CA ILE A 667 -3.20 25.32 16.92
C ILE A 667 -2.31 24.22 16.34
N ASP A 668 -2.36 23.03 16.90
CA ASP A 668 -1.62 21.86 16.41
C ASP A 668 -2.45 21.06 15.39
N GLU A 669 -1.87 20.01 14.83
CA GLU A 669 -2.46 19.12 13.83
C GLU A 669 -3.76 18.45 14.31
N ASN A 670 -3.95 18.30 15.62
CA ASN A 670 -5.16 17.73 16.20
C ASN A 670 -6.24 18.82 16.44
N GLY A 671 -5.84 20.09 16.47
CA GLY A 671 -6.71 21.25 16.66
C GLY A 671 -7.24 21.85 15.36
N GLY A 672 -6.56 21.62 14.23
CA GLY A 672 -6.95 22.10 12.91
C GLY A 672 -7.84 21.13 12.11
N PRO A 673 -8.66 21.62 11.18
CA PRO A 673 -9.38 20.78 10.23
C PRO A 673 -8.40 20.23 9.17
N LEU A 674 -8.82 19.15 8.51
CA LEU A 674 -8.25 18.74 7.23
C LEU A 674 -8.33 19.92 6.25
N LEU A 675 -7.22 20.25 5.60
CA LEU A 675 -7.10 21.38 4.69
C LEU A 675 -8.08 21.26 3.51
N ALA A 676 -8.17 20.07 2.88
CA ALA A 676 -9.13 19.82 1.82
C ALA A 676 -10.58 20.07 2.30
N GLN A 677 -10.93 19.61 3.52
CA GLN A 677 -12.26 19.84 4.07
C GLN A 677 -12.52 21.33 4.37
N LEU A 678 -11.53 22.06 4.89
CA LEU A 678 -11.64 23.51 5.08
C LEU A 678 -11.95 24.22 3.75
N ILE A 679 -11.32 23.79 2.65
CA ILE A 679 -11.57 24.37 1.32
C ILE A 679 -12.96 23.98 0.81
N VAL A 680 -13.42 22.75 1.02
CA VAL A 680 -14.80 22.33 0.71
C VAL A 680 -15.79 23.24 1.43
N ASP A 681 -15.69 23.35 2.75
CA ASP A 681 -16.60 24.18 3.57
C ASP A 681 -16.56 25.65 3.13
N SER A 682 -15.37 26.16 2.80
CA SER A 682 -15.18 27.54 2.35
C SER A 682 -15.81 27.81 0.98
N VAL A 683 -15.77 26.84 0.06
CA VAL A 683 -16.43 26.94 -1.25
C VAL A 683 -17.95 26.90 -1.06
N GLU A 684 -18.47 26.00 -0.23
CA GLU A 684 -19.91 25.91 0.05
C GLU A 684 -20.46 27.20 0.65
N GLU A 685 -19.74 27.81 1.61
CA GLU A 685 -20.15 29.07 2.24
C GLU A 685 -19.97 30.28 1.31
N GLY A 686 -18.90 30.28 0.51
CA GLY A 686 -18.46 31.41 -0.32
C GLY A 686 -18.92 31.40 -1.77
N SER A 687 -19.69 30.40 -2.20
CA SER A 687 -20.06 30.20 -3.61
C SER A 687 -20.96 31.33 -4.16
N PRO A 688 -20.69 31.85 -5.37
CA PRO A 688 -19.56 31.51 -6.23
C PRO A 688 -18.27 32.23 -5.78
N ILE A 689 -17.14 31.54 -5.85
CA ILE A 689 -15.82 32.10 -5.52
C ILE A 689 -15.20 32.80 -6.74
N ALA A 690 -14.31 33.77 -6.49
CA ALA A 690 -13.60 34.48 -7.54
C ALA A 690 -12.18 34.90 -7.10
N PRO A 691 -11.29 33.95 -6.76
CA PRO A 691 -9.95 34.29 -6.30
C PRO A 691 -9.09 34.93 -7.40
N THR A 692 -8.32 35.95 -7.03
CA THR A 692 -7.51 36.75 -7.96
C THR A 692 -6.04 36.74 -7.60
N ILE A 693 -5.19 37.01 -8.60
CA ILE A 693 -3.79 37.40 -8.39
C ILE A 693 -3.77 38.87 -7.95
N GLU A 694 -3.09 39.17 -6.85
CA GLU A 694 -3.12 40.48 -6.20
C GLU A 694 -1.74 41.17 -6.17
N GLY A 695 -0.70 40.50 -6.66
CA GLY A 695 0.69 40.97 -6.56
C GLY A 695 1.30 40.67 -5.19
N ARG A 696 0.87 39.58 -4.55
CA ARG A 696 1.46 39.06 -3.31
C ARG A 696 2.89 38.55 -3.54
N ILE A 697 3.18 38.06 -4.74
CA ILE A 697 4.51 37.54 -5.10
C ILE A 697 5.00 38.26 -6.35
N THR A 698 6.23 38.77 -6.33
CA THR A 698 6.80 39.49 -7.48
C THR A 698 8.26 39.14 -7.67
N GLU A 699 8.66 38.90 -8.92
CA GLU A 699 10.07 38.76 -9.30
C GLU A 699 10.70 40.14 -9.58
N GLY A 700 11.91 40.37 -9.04
CA GLY A 700 12.73 41.51 -9.42
C GLY A 700 13.89 41.82 -8.46
N ASP A 701 14.92 42.45 -9.01
CA ASP A 701 16.17 42.87 -8.35
C ASP A 701 16.03 44.04 -7.34
N GLY A 702 14.80 44.42 -6.98
CA GLY A 702 14.51 45.58 -6.12
C GLY A 702 14.81 46.95 -6.72
N SER A 703 15.26 47.05 -7.98
CA SER A 703 15.61 48.33 -8.62
C SER A 703 14.41 49.13 -9.13
N SER A 704 13.22 48.52 -9.17
CA SER A 704 11.99 49.11 -9.73
C SER A 704 11.02 49.70 -8.69
N SER A 705 11.26 49.54 -7.37
CA SER A 705 10.26 49.88 -6.34
C SER A 705 10.09 51.37 -6.01
N THR A 706 10.74 52.30 -6.71
CA THR A 706 10.55 53.75 -6.48
C THR A 706 9.43 54.40 -7.32
N ALA A 707 8.68 53.66 -8.14
CA ALA A 707 7.68 54.23 -9.04
C ALA A 707 6.20 54.12 -8.59
N ALA A 708 5.86 53.31 -7.59
CA ALA A 708 4.45 53.03 -7.24
C ALA A 708 3.85 53.92 -6.12
N SER A 709 4.55 54.95 -5.63
CA SER A 709 4.04 55.87 -4.58
C SER A 709 3.25 57.09 -5.11
N LEU A 710 2.94 57.20 -6.40
CA LEU A 710 2.34 58.42 -6.98
C LEU A 710 1.16 58.19 -7.94
N VAL A 711 0.18 57.35 -7.58
CA VAL A 711 -1.16 57.44 -8.20
C VAL A 711 -2.24 57.23 -7.14
N GLY A 712 -2.43 58.24 -6.27
CA GLY A 712 -3.39 58.15 -5.17
C GLY A 712 -3.99 59.47 -4.70
N THR A 713 -3.91 60.56 -5.47
CA THR A 713 -4.64 61.81 -5.14
C THR A 713 -4.84 62.70 -6.37
N ALA A 714 -5.87 62.45 -7.18
CA ALA A 714 -6.64 63.44 -7.96
C ALA A 714 -7.71 62.68 -8.80
N GLY A 715 -9.01 62.87 -8.67
CA GLY A 715 -9.72 63.96 -8.01
C GLY A 715 -11.21 63.66 -7.80
N ARG A 716 -11.74 64.33 -6.78
CA ARG A 716 -13.14 64.78 -6.75
C ARG A 716 -13.24 66.06 -7.57
N LEU A 717 -14.04 66.04 -8.64
CA LEU A 717 -15.01 67.08 -9.02
C LEU A 717 -15.91 66.56 -10.13
#